data_AF-A3DPV9-F1
#
_entry.id   AF-A3DPV9-F1
#
_cell.length_a   1.000
_cell.length_b   1.000
_cell.length_c   1.000
_cell.angle_alpha   90.00
_cell.angle_beta   90.00
_cell.angle_gamma   90.00
#
_symmetry.space_group_name_H-M   'P 1'
#
loop_
_entity.id
_entity.type
_entity.pdbx_description
1 polymer ?
#
loop_
_entity_poly.entity_id
_entity_poly.type
_entity_poly.pdbx_seq_one_letter_code
_entity_poly.pdbx_strand_id
1 'polypeptide(L)'
;MLTIIILLIIASQFAITTRLITVSTISPGTVIYSFDDPLGDDNGYGNITYPTDSVFQPGVFDLVKFQIEDTASTLYFKVTLDNLGDNPWNGPNGFSLQYIQIYILTSNQTLPVNYTTSGLNVMVSHGWNYAVLMVPGWDTAPVPNGQLSAIYDANGNVVAVEGSTPGFDVYVDPNINNTIVASIDKTLLYDTQNLPLWKIAVVVAGYDGYAPYKVRQVVAGNSTQWEFGGGDPAAINAGVQPEVIDLLAPTANDQYQMLSSYNASTGTPANITGISVSSMTSTTITTTTPTTTTPPPQTVFEMNDPLGDDNGYGNITYPTDSVFQPGVFDLAGFKVVDAGSTIQFYVYLDNLGDNPWNGPNGFSLQYIHIYIYTGDSSLPVNTTSFGENVDYSPGWHMAILLTPGWDTAPVPNGQLSAIYYYNGTAYAQDNNLFKVYVDTSNNTIIAEVDKSLLLDTNIINNWKYAVIMTGYDGYQPDKVRKVVAGNSTQWEFGGGDPAAINAGVQPYVIDLLAPTSSEQYQMLSSYDPAAGTRAVVYVQYPVTTPTTTTTTTTSPTNTTTTTTTTTTTATTTTTPPPTNTTTTSPPTTTTTTTTTTTTTSPTTTTTTTTTTTTTPPTGGGEIIPEKGQGQGSSWVTWAIIVAIVAAVAVIGYFVYRFYKSW
;
A
#
# COMPACT_ATOMS: atom_id res chain seq x y z
N MET A 1 -0.31 -52.65 32.52
CA MET A 1 1.09 -52.22 32.34
C MET A 1 1.54 -52.54 30.92
N LEU A 2 0.96 -51.82 29.95
CA LEU A 2 1.38 -51.79 28.56
C LEU A 2 0.85 -50.49 27.94
N THR A 3 1.37 -49.38 28.46
CA THR A 3 1.25 -48.01 27.94
C THR A 3 2.17 -47.20 28.85
N ILE A 4 3.00 -46.31 28.30
CA ILE A 4 4.16 -45.67 28.96
C ILE A 4 5.44 -46.53 28.86
N ILE A 5 6.08 -46.53 27.68
CA ILE A 5 7.53 -46.54 27.37
C ILE A 5 7.64 -46.49 25.83
N ILE A 6 6.92 -45.55 25.23
CA ILE A 6 7.14 -45.08 23.85
C ILE A 6 7.11 -43.55 23.97
N LEU A 7 8.14 -42.97 24.59
CA LEU A 7 8.31 -41.51 24.63
C LEU A 7 9.75 -41.04 24.88
N LEU A 8 10.77 -41.90 24.73
CA LEU A 8 12.15 -41.53 25.13
C LEU A 8 13.27 -41.98 24.17
N ILE A 9 12.97 -42.38 22.93
CA ILE A 9 13.99 -42.72 21.91
C ILE A 9 13.70 -42.03 20.56
N ILE A 10 13.29 -40.76 20.60
CA ILE A 10 13.40 -39.82 19.46
C ILE A 10 13.84 -38.47 20.05
N ALA A 11 15.06 -38.43 20.58
CA ALA A 11 15.66 -37.20 21.09
C ALA A 11 17.19 -37.30 20.99
N SER A 12 17.72 -37.64 19.82
CA SER A 12 19.08 -37.28 19.42
C SER A 12 19.21 -37.50 17.91
N GLN A 13 19.94 -36.59 17.24
CA GLN A 13 20.13 -36.49 15.78
C GLN A 13 19.09 -35.63 15.02
N PHE A 14 18.74 -34.46 15.56
CA PHE A 14 18.46 -33.27 14.74
C PHE A 14 19.09 -32.09 15.47
N ALA A 15 20.40 -31.93 15.29
CA ALA A 15 21.03 -30.63 15.54
C ALA A 15 20.59 -29.71 14.40
N ILE A 16 19.39 -29.14 14.53
CA ILE A 16 19.03 -27.94 13.78
C ILE A 16 19.97 -26.89 14.34
N THR A 17 21.02 -26.55 13.59
CA THR A 17 21.79 -25.35 13.86
C THR A 17 20.85 -24.19 13.59
N THR A 18 20.08 -23.79 14.60
CA THR A 18 19.36 -22.52 14.59
C THR A 18 20.45 -21.47 14.49
N ARG A 19 20.71 -20.96 13.28
CA ARG A 19 21.44 -19.71 13.11
C ARG A 19 20.64 -18.69 13.88
N LEU A 20 21.15 -18.29 15.04
CA LEU A 20 20.75 -17.04 15.68
C LEU A 20 21.09 -15.95 14.66
N ILE A 21 20.08 -15.51 13.91
CA ILE A 21 20.15 -14.24 13.21
C ILE A 21 20.32 -13.24 14.34
N THR A 22 21.53 -12.72 14.48
CA THR A 22 21.76 -11.59 15.35
C THR A 22 21.06 -10.45 14.65
N VAL A 23 19.82 -10.15 15.05
CA VAL A 23 19.16 -8.92 14.65
C VAL A 23 19.96 -7.81 15.32
N SER A 24 21.01 -7.35 14.63
CA SER A 24 21.62 -6.07 14.93
C SER A 24 20.47 -5.08 14.92
N THR A 25 20.17 -4.51 16.08
CA THR A 25 19.17 -3.45 16.20
C THR A 25 19.52 -2.39 15.19
N ILE A 26 18.73 -2.33 14.12
CA ILE A 26 18.95 -1.45 12.97
C ILE A 26 18.84 -0.04 13.52
N SER A 27 19.95 0.69 13.52
CA SER A 27 19.86 2.15 13.63
C SER A 27 19.05 2.61 12.42
N PRO A 28 17.95 3.38 12.58
CA PRO A 28 17.09 3.70 11.45
C PRO A 28 17.91 4.35 10.33
N GLY A 29 18.01 3.64 9.21
CA GLY A 29 18.65 4.14 8.00
C GLY A 29 17.81 5.25 7.38
N THR A 30 18.46 6.17 6.68
CA THR A 30 17.78 7.19 5.89
C THR A 30 17.45 6.57 4.54
N VAL A 31 16.17 6.46 4.18
CA VAL A 31 15.80 6.14 2.78
C VAL A 31 16.32 7.28 1.92
N ILE A 32 17.34 7.02 1.11
CA ILE A 32 17.91 8.05 0.22
C ILE A 32 17.16 8.04 -1.12
N TYR A 33 16.71 6.86 -1.57
CA TYR A 33 16.00 6.71 -2.83
C TYR A 33 14.86 5.71 -2.75
N SER A 34 13.79 6.01 -3.47
CA SER A 34 12.61 5.16 -3.65
C SER A 34 12.12 5.35 -5.07
N PHE A 35 11.99 4.26 -5.79
CA PHE A 35 11.50 4.22 -7.16
C PHE A 35 10.32 3.26 -7.18
N ASP A 36 9.18 3.74 -7.66
CA ASP A 36 8.03 2.89 -7.89
C ASP A 36 8.13 2.29 -9.29
N ASP A 37 7.54 1.12 -9.45
CA ASP A 37 7.51 0.36 -10.70
C ASP A 37 6.05 -0.03 -11.02
N PRO A 38 5.64 -0.10 -12.30
CA PRO A 38 4.24 -0.28 -12.67
C PRO A 38 3.70 -1.68 -12.33
N LEU A 39 2.63 -1.74 -11.53
CA LEU A 39 1.95 -2.99 -11.24
C LEU A 39 1.48 -3.71 -12.52
N GLY A 40 1.78 -5.01 -12.62
CA GLY A 40 1.29 -5.94 -13.64
C GLY A 40 2.07 -5.90 -14.96
N ASP A 41 3.31 -5.39 -14.95
CA ASP A 41 4.18 -5.39 -16.12
C ASP A 41 5.27 -6.48 -16.11
N ASP A 42 5.12 -7.47 -15.23
CA ASP A 42 5.83 -8.76 -15.14
C ASP A 42 5.68 -9.72 -16.35
N ASN A 43 5.58 -9.15 -17.54
CA ASN A 43 5.34 -9.82 -18.82
C ASN A 43 6.43 -9.50 -19.85
N GLY A 44 7.64 -9.16 -19.39
CA GLY A 44 8.82 -8.92 -20.21
C GLY A 44 8.58 -7.79 -21.21
N TYR A 45 8.67 -8.06 -22.51
CA TYR A 45 8.34 -7.08 -23.57
C TYR A 45 6.85 -7.05 -23.94
N GLY A 46 5.96 -7.31 -22.98
CA GLY A 46 4.50 -7.19 -23.14
C GLY A 46 3.79 -8.47 -23.57
N ASN A 47 4.46 -9.63 -23.57
CA ASN A 47 3.88 -10.89 -24.04
C ASN A 47 4.41 -12.16 -23.35
N ILE A 48 5.31 -12.03 -22.38
CA ILE A 48 5.82 -13.17 -21.63
C ILE A 48 4.72 -13.71 -20.73
N THR A 49 4.65 -15.03 -20.62
CA THR A 49 3.63 -15.72 -19.81
C THR A 49 4.29 -16.57 -18.74
N TYR A 50 3.70 -16.57 -17.55
CA TYR A 50 4.16 -17.33 -16.40
C TYR A 50 4.18 -18.84 -16.68
N PRO A 51 5.10 -19.60 -16.05
CA PRO A 51 5.04 -21.05 -16.07
C PRO A 51 3.73 -21.54 -15.44
N THR A 52 3.22 -22.68 -15.90
CA THR A 52 1.86 -23.11 -15.55
C THR A 52 1.74 -23.79 -14.19
N ASP A 53 2.85 -24.07 -13.49
CA ASP A 53 2.77 -24.64 -12.15
C ASP A 53 2.19 -23.62 -11.16
N SER A 54 1.34 -24.11 -10.25
CA SER A 54 0.65 -23.27 -9.27
C SER A 54 1.56 -22.51 -8.29
N VAL A 55 2.83 -22.90 -8.17
CA VAL A 55 3.79 -22.13 -7.36
C VAL A 55 4.08 -20.74 -7.96
N PHE A 56 3.95 -20.57 -9.28
CA PHE A 56 4.12 -19.29 -9.96
C PHE A 56 2.82 -18.50 -9.95
N GLN A 57 2.49 -17.98 -8.77
CA GLN A 57 1.29 -17.15 -8.57
C GLN A 57 1.43 -15.82 -9.32
N PRO A 58 0.32 -15.15 -9.69
CA PRO A 58 0.39 -13.79 -10.21
C PRO A 58 1.19 -12.87 -9.27
N GLY A 59 1.96 -11.95 -9.85
CA GLY A 59 2.74 -10.95 -9.13
C GLY A 59 4.08 -11.44 -8.54
N VAL A 60 4.44 -12.73 -8.68
CA VAL A 60 5.67 -13.23 -8.03
C VAL A 60 6.97 -12.73 -8.66
N PHE A 61 6.89 -12.17 -9.87
CA PHE A 61 8.01 -11.52 -10.55
C PHE A 61 7.75 -10.03 -10.81
N ASP A 62 6.62 -9.51 -10.35
CA ASP A 62 6.16 -8.13 -10.52
C ASP A 62 6.84 -7.22 -9.50
N LEU A 63 7.85 -6.49 -9.94
CA LEU A 63 8.50 -5.45 -9.18
C LEU A 63 7.53 -4.28 -9.07
N VAL A 64 7.28 -3.83 -7.84
CA VAL A 64 6.43 -2.65 -7.60
C VAL A 64 7.21 -1.52 -6.97
N LYS A 65 8.37 -1.82 -6.38
CA LYS A 65 9.21 -0.82 -5.72
C LYS A 65 10.65 -1.23 -5.56
N PHE A 66 11.55 -0.28 -5.76
CA PHE A 66 12.96 -0.37 -5.40
C PHE A 66 13.37 0.78 -4.47
N GLN A 67 14.04 0.47 -3.36
CA GLN A 67 14.53 1.46 -2.41
C GLN A 67 15.99 1.24 -2.04
N ILE A 68 16.67 2.35 -1.72
CA ILE A 68 18.02 2.33 -1.14
C ILE A 68 17.97 3.07 0.19
N GLU A 69 18.14 2.32 1.27
CA GLU A 69 18.34 2.89 2.61
C GLU A 69 19.82 2.98 2.92
N ASP A 70 20.23 4.13 3.43
CA ASP A 70 21.60 4.41 3.81
C ASP A 70 21.75 4.58 5.33
N THR A 71 22.70 3.86 5.90
CA THR A 71 23.15 4.03 7.28
C THR A 71 24.61 4.49 7.34
N ALA A 72 25.15 4.65 8.54
CA ALA A 72 26.56 5.01 8.69
C ALA A 72 27.52 4.00 8.02
N SER A 73 27.19 2.71 8.02
CA SER A 73 28.06 1.63 7.55
C SER A 73 27.48 0.77 6.42
N THR A 74 26.17 0.79 6.21
CA THR A 74 25.47 -0.22 5.42
C THR A 74 24.46 0.43 4.48
N LEU A 75 24.41 -0.06 3.24
CA LEU A 75 23.36 0.21 2.26
C LEU A 75 22.40 -0.98 2.21
N TYR A 76 21.10 -0.72 2.25
CA TYR A 76 20.08 -1.74 2.04
C TYR A 76 19.38 -1.47 0.72
N PHE A 77 19.54 -2.40 -0.22
CA PHE A 77 18.85 -2.41 -1.49
C PHE A 77 17.59 -3.26 -1.31
N LYS A 78 16.43 -2.62 -1.31
CA LYS A 78 15.13 -3.27 -1.05
C LYS A 78 14.34 -3.36 -2.33
N VAL A 79 13.89 -4.55 -2.68
CA VAL A 79 13.11 -4.86 -3.88
C VAL A 79 11.79 -5.44 -3.42
N THR A 80 10.70 -4.69 -3.58
CA THR A 80 9.35 -5.09 -3.19
C THR A 80 8.61 -5.60 -4.42
N LEU A 81 8.01 -6.78 -4.28
CA LEU A 81 7.21 -7.40 -5.32
C LEU A 81 5.72 -7.28 -4.99
N ASP A 82 4.84 -7.35 -5.99
CA ASP A 82 3.39 -7.44 -5.78
C ASP A 82 3.04 -8.66 -4.91
N ASN A 83 3.69 -9.80 -5.22
CA ASN A 83 3.55 -11.03 -4.48
C ASN A 83 4.93 -11.67 -4.25
N LEU A 84 5.20 -12.21 -3.06
CA LEU A 84 6.43 -12.99 -2.84
C LEU A 84 6.31 -14.45 -3.30
N GLY A 85 5.08 -14.97 -3.36
CA GLY A 85 4.80 -16.37 -3.69
C GLY A 85 5.13 -17.34 -2.57
N ASP A 86 5.12 -16.86 -1.32
CA ASP A 86 5.63 -17.55 -0.14
C ASP A 86 7.09 -18.04 -0.31
N ASN A 87 7.43 -19.18 0.29
CA ASN A 87 8.72 -19.83 0.17
C ASN A 87 8.57 -21.34 -0.03
N PRO A 88 7.94 -21.80 -1.14
CA PRO A 88 7.49 -23.18 -1.32
C PRO A 88 8.62 -24.22 -1.29
N TRP A 89 9.87 -23.81 -1.56
CA TRP A 89 11.04 -24.68 -1.54
C TRP A 89 11.95 -24.44 -0.34
N ASN A 90 11.49 -23.68 0.66
CA ASN A 90 12.25 -23.33 1.86
C ASN A 90 13.64 -22.75 1.51
N GLY A 91 13.66 -21.75 0.62
CA GLY A 91 14.82 -20.94 0.31
C GLY A 91 15.42 -20.31 1.57
N PRO A 92 16.74 -20.48 1.80
CA PRO A 92 17.41 -19.95 2.99
C PRO A 92 17.21 -18.45 3.22
N ASN A 93 17.06 -17.67 2.15
CA ASN A 93 16.89 -16.22 2.21
C ASN A 93 15.42 -15.80 2.38
N GLY A 94 14.50 -16.75 2.51
CA GLY A 94 13.08 -16.50 2.78
C GLY A 94 12.19 -16.46 1.53
N PHE A 95 12.73 -16.64 0.33
CA PHE A 95 12.01 -16.68 -0.95
C PHE A 95 12.53 -17.82 -1.83
N SER A 96 11.77 -18.25 -2.84
CA SER A 96 12.13 -19.42 -3.68
C SER A 96 12.23 -19.16 -5.18
N LEU A 97 11.48 -18.18 -5.70
CA LEU A 97 11.18 -18.12 -7.14
C LEU A 97 12.00 -17.07 -7.86
N GLN A 98 12.36 -15.97 -7.20
CA GLN A 98 12.90 -14.78 -7.83
C GLN A 98 14.42 -14.85 -7.99
N TYR A 99 14.92 -14.27 -9.07
CA TYR A 99 16.31 -13.96 -9.27
C TYR A 99 16.44 -12.49 -9.63
N ILE A 100 16.79 -11.68 -8.63
CA ILE A 100 16.96 -10.24 -8.78
C ILE A 100 18.42 -9.94 -9.14
N GLN A 101 18.64 -9.08 -10.13
CA GLN A 101 19.96 -8.54 -10.44
C GLN A 101 19.93 -7.02 -10.41
N ILE A 102 20.90 -6.41 -9.73
CA ILE A 102 21.03 -4.95 -9.62
C ILE A 102 22.39 -4.54 -10.20
N TYR A 103 22.36 -3.70 -11.23
CA TYR A 103 23.55 -3.20 -11.92
C TYR A 103 23.79 -1.75 -11.56
N ILE A 104 24.96 -1.46 -10.98
CA ILE A 104 25.29 -0.18 -10.37
C ILE A 104 26.46 0.45 -11.12
N LEU A 105 26.24 1.61 -11.72
CA LEU A 105 27.28 2.50 -12.19
C LEU A 105 27.48 3.62 -11.17
N THR A 106 28.70 3.74 -10.64
CA THR A 106 29.07 4.81 -9.72
C THR A 106 29.48 6.08 -10.48
N SER A 107 29.73 7.18 -9.77
CA SER A 107 30.29 8.39 -10.38
C SER A 107 31.81 8.32 -10.56
N ASN A 108 32.45 7.28 -10.02
CA ASN A 108 33.89 7.10 -10.11
C ASN A 108 34.31 6.58 -11.49
N GLN A 109 34.75 7.51 -12.34
CA GLN A 109 35.22 7.23 -13.71
C GLN A 109 36.52 6.42 -13.79
N THR A 110 37.19 6.12 -12.66
CA THR A 110 38.41 5.29 -12.65
C THR A 110 38.12 3.79 -12.52
N LEU A 111 36.89 3.43 -12.14
CA LEU A 111 36.48 2.02 -12.06
C LEU A 111 36.21 1.46 -13.46
N PRO A 112 36.55 0.18 -13.72
CA PRO A 112 36.16 -0.50 -14.96
C PRO A 112 34.65 -0.49 -15.13
N VAL A 113 34.19 -0.45 -16.39
CA VAL A 113 32.78 -0.45 -16.75
C VAL A 113 32.50 -1.69 -17.61
N ASN A 114 31.48 -2.45 -17.24
CA ASN A 114 30.96 -3.58 -18.00
C ASN A 114 29.54 -3.27 -18.45
N TYR A 115 29.10 -3.83 -19.58
CA TYR A 115 27.78 -3.61 -20.16
C TYR A 115 26.95 -4.89 -20.24
N THR A 116 27.57 -6.05 -19.98
CA THR A 116 26.94 -7.37 -20.10
C THR A 116 26.18 -7.75 -18.84
N THR A 117 25.28 -8.72 -18.96
CA THR A 117 24.49 -9.26 -17.83
C THR A 117 24.79 -10.75 -17.62
N SER A 118 24.47 -11.26 -16.43
CA SER A 118 24.63 -12.69 -16.11
C SER A 118 23.36 -13.47 -16.48
N GLY A 119 23.35 -14.03 -17.69
CA GLY A 119 22.29 -14.95 -18.15
C GLY A 119 20.96 -14.31 -18.54
N LEU A 120 20.88 -12.96 -18.60
CA LEU A 120 19.63 -12.25 -18.92
C LEU A 120 19.45 -11.94 -20.41
N ASN A 121 20.51 -12.11 -21.22
CA ASN A 121 20.54 -11.76 -22.65
C ASN A 121 20.12 -10.31 -22.94
N VAL A 122 20.49 -9.39 -22.06
CA VAL A 122 20.35 -7.93 -22.26
C VAL A 122 21.68 -7.23 -21.98
N MET A 123 21.81 -6.00 -22.48
CA MET A 123 22.92 -5.11 -22.25
C MET A 123 22.47 -3.90 -21.42
N VAL A 124 23.29 -3.49 -20.45
CA VAL A 124 23.02 -2.31 -19.61
C VAL A 124 23.67 -1.10 -20.28
N SER A 125 22.86 -0.25 -20.91
CA SER A 125 23.31 0.83 -21.80
C SER A 125 24.27 1.85 -21.15
N HIS A 126 24.08 2.18 -19.87
CA HIS A 126 25.00 3.05 -19.13
C HIS A 126 26.24 2.31 -18.61
N GLY A 127 26.28 0.99 -18.74
CA GLY A 127 27.27 0.12 -18.11
C GLY A 127 27.14 0.10 -16.60
N TRP A 128 28.03 -0.64 -15.93
CA TRP A 128 28.04 -0.80 -14.47
C TRP A 128 29.45 -1.09 -13.97
N ASN A 129 29.71 -0.69 -12.73
CA ASN A 129 30.92 -1.03 -11.98
C ASN A 129 30.70 -2.26 -11.07
N TYR A 130 29.48 -2.44 -10.57
CA TYR A 130 29.10 -3.55 -9.72
C TYR A 130 27.79 -4.21 -10.18
N ALA A 131 27.70 -5.52 -9.98
CA ALA A 131 26.46 -6.30 -10.13
C ALA A 131 26.15 -7.03 -8.81
N VAL A 132 24.98 -6.81 -8.24
CA VAL A 132 24.46 -7.52 -7.06
C VAL A 132 23.46 -8.57 -7.56
N LEU A 133 23.75 -9.84 -7.33
CA LEU A 133 22.94 -10.97 -7.77
C LEU A 133 22.31 -11.64 -6.55
N MET A 134 20.98 -11.57 -6.45
CA MET A 134 20.20 -11.99 -5.27
C MET A 134 19.37 -13.22 -5.63
N VAL A 135 19.56 -14.31 -4.88
CA VAL A 135 18.91 -15.62 -5.12
C VAL A 135 18.50 -16.30 -3.81
N PRO A 136 17.71 -17.38 -3.84
CA PRO A 136 17.22 -18.05 -2.62
C PRO A 136 18.26 -18.61 -1.64
N GLY A 137 19.45 -19.05 -2.10
CA GLY A 137 20.59 -19.33 -1.20
C GLY A 137 20.92 -20.81 -0.83
N TRP A 138 20.48 -21.85 -1.54
CA TRP A 138 20.60 -23.26 -1.07
C TRP A 138 22.01 -23.92 -1.09
N ASP A 139 22.99 -23.39 -1.81
CA ASP A 139 24.31 -24.04 -2.01
C ASP A 139 25.45 -23.29 -1.26
N THR A 140 26.69 -23.57 -1.61
CA THR A 140 27.91 -23.04 -1.01
C THR A 140 28.74 -22.19 -1.97
N ALA A 141 28.48 -22.30 -3.27
CA ALA A 141 29.10 -21.47 -4.31
C ALA A 141 28.17 -20.32 -4.72
N PRO A 142 28.69 -19.15 -5.11
CA PRO A 142 27.88 -18.04 -5.60
C PRO A 142 27.35 -18.28 -7.01
N VAL A 143 26.18 -17.70 -7.33
CA VAL A 143 25.74 -17.53 -8.72
C VAL A 143 26.79 -16.77 -9.54
N PRO A 144 26.93 -17.01 -10.86
CA PRO A 144 26.06 -17.84 -11.71
C PRO A 144 26.33 -19.35 -11.68
N ASN A 145 27.40 -19.82 -11.03
CA ASN A 145 27.78 -21.23 -11.03
C ASN A 145 27.14 -22.03 -9.88
N GLY A 146 27.00 -21.43 -8.71
CA GLY A 146 26.33 -21.99 -7.54
C GLY A 146 24.95 -21.37 -7.29
N GLN A 147 24.57 -21.20 -6.03
CA GLN A 147 23.23 -20.75 -5.62
C GLN A 147 23.22 -19.77 -4.44
N LEU A 148 24.38 -19.24 -4.02
CA LEU A 148 24.45 -18.13 -3.07
C LEU A 148 24.44 -16.78 -3.79
N SER A 149 23.86 -15.77 -3.14
CA SER A 149 23.90 -14.39 -3.63
C SER A 149 25.34 -13.87 -3.63
N ALA A 150 25.65 -12.95 -4.55
CA ALA A 150 27.00 -12.41 -4.69
C ALA A 150 27.03 -11.00 -5.28
N ILE A 151 28.12 -10.28 -4.98
CA ILE A 151 28.48 -9.02 -5.62
C ILE A 151 29.68 -9.26 -6.52
N TYR A 152 29.62 -8.76 -7.76
CA TYR A 152 30.70 -8.79 -8.73
C TYR A 152 31.16 -7.39 -9.11
N ASP A 153 32.45 -7.23 -9.39
CA ASP A 153 32.97 -6.04 -10.08
C ASP A 153 32.82 -6.17 -11.60
N ALA A 154 33.02 -5.08 -12.33
CA ALA A 154 32.95 -5.03 -13.78
C ALA A 154 33.93 -5.96 -14.52
N ASN A 155 35.00 -6.42 -13.87
CA ASN A 155 35.91 -7.40 -14.47
C ASN A 155 35.43 -8.85 -14.26
N GLY A 156 34.34 -9.06 -13.52
CA GLY A 156 33.82 -10.37 -13.16
C GLY A 156 34.48 -10.99 -11.93
N ASN A 157 35.23 -10.21 -11.13
CA ASN A 157 35.75 -10.70 -9.85
C ASN A 157 34.65 -10.65 -8.80
N VAL A 158 34.61 -11.68 -7.95
CA VAL A 158 33.72 -11.72 -6.79
C VAL A 158 34.22 -10.72 -5.75
N VAL A 159 33.34 -9.77 -5.39
CA VAL A 159 33.56 -8.78 -4.32
C VAL A 159 33.08 -9.33 -2.99
N ALA A 160 31.88 -9.93 -2.97
CA ALA A 160 31.28 -10.51 -1.77
C ALA A 160 30.41 -11.72 -2.11
N VAL A 161 30.35 -12.68 -1.19
CA VAL A 161 29.43 -13.82 -1.25
C VAL A 161 28.65 -13.86 0.05
N GLU A 162 27.35 -13.97 -0.07
CA GLU A 162 26.44 -14.04 1.06
C GLU A 162 26.84 -15.14 2.05
N GLY A 163 26.79 -14.82 3.35
CA GLY A 163 27.13 -15.74 4.43
C GLY A 163 28.61 -16.14 4.54
N SER A 164 29.45 -15.78 3.56
CA SER A 164 30.90 -16.03 3.54
C SER A 164 31.72 -14.76 3.70
N THR A 165 31.24 -13.64 3.17
CA THR A 165 31.86 -12.31 3.32
C THR A 165 31.08 -11.53 4.38
N PRO A 166 31.69 -11.16 5.52
CA PRO A 166 31.06 -10.28 6.49
C PRO A 166 30.61 -8.96 5.83
N GLY A 167 29.39 -8.52 6.14
CA GLY A 167 28.84 -7.29 5.59
C GLY A 167 28.06 -7.47 4.28
N PHE A 168 27.78 -8.69 3.83
CA PHE A 168 26.83 -8.92 2.74
C PHE A 168 25.86 -10.05 3.07
N ASP A 169 24.57 -9.72 3.15
CA ASP A 169 23.48 -10.67 3.43
C ASP A 169 22.26 -10.36 2.53
N VAL A 170 21.50 -11.39 2.13
CA VAL A 170 20.23 -11.28 1.42
C VAL A 170 19.12 -11.96 2.20
N TYR A 171 17.98 -11.30 2.37
CA TYR A 171 16.86 -11.85 3.14
C TYR A 171 15.53 -11.17 2.80
N VAL A 172 14.41 -11.82 3.12
CA VAL A 172 13.08 -11.18 3.10
C VAL A 172 12.91 -10.27 4.31
N ASP A 173 12.55 -9.01 4.09
CA ASP A 173 12.30 -8.04 5.16
C ASP A 173 11.15 -8.53 6.05
N PRO A 174 11.36 -8.70 7.37
CA PRO A 174 10.30 -9.16 8.26
C PRO A 174 9.25 -8.07 8.57
N ASN A 175 9.52 -6.81 8.21
CA ASN A 175 8.66 -5.67 8.53
C ASN A 175 7.98 -5.07 7.30
N ILE A 176 8.44 -5.41 6.10
CA ILE A 176 7.86 -4.93 4.84
C ILE A 176 7.48 -6.14 4.02
N ASN A 177 6.19 -6.33 3.80
CA ASN A 177 5.67 -7.45 3.04
C ASN A 177 6.31 -7.52 1.65
N ASN A 178 6.50 -8.75 1.16
CA ASN A 178 6.98 -9.06 -0.19
C ASN A 178 8.31 -8.39 -0.59
N THR A 179 9.13 -8.00 0.39
CA THR A 179 10.36 -7.25 0.13
C THR A 179 11.59 -8.11 0.34
N ILE A 180 12.41 -8.23 -0.69
CA ILE A 180 13.73 -8.88 -0.63
C ILE A 180 14.79 -7.79 -0.48
N VAL A 181 15.69 -7.97 0.48
CA VAL A 181 16.71 -6.98 0.88
C VAL A 181 18.09 -7.55 0.62
N ALA A 182 18.97 -6.78 -0.03
CA ALA A 182 20.41 -6.96 0.02
C ALA A 182 21.01 -5.92 0.99
N SER A 183 21.56 -6.39 2.09
CA SER A 183 22.31 -5.59 3.07
C SER A 183 23.79 -5.62 2.70
N ILE A 184 24.39 -4.45 2.41
CA ILE A 184 25.75 -4.32 1.88
C ILE A 184 26.53 -3.31 2.73
N ASP A 185 27.59 -3.76 3.39
CA ASP A 185 28.55 -2.88 4.05
C ASP A 185 29.22 -1.99 3.00
N LYS A 186 29.22 -0.68 3.25
CA LYS A 186 29.77 0.34 2.35
C LYS A 186 31.23 0.09 2.00
N THR A 187 31.99 -0.61 2.84
CA THR A 187 33.39 -0.96 2.54
C THR A 187 33.55 -1.91 1.36
N LEU A 188 32.48 -2.60 0.94
CA LEU A 188 32.45 -3.48 -0.22
C LEU A 188 32.27 -2.72 -1.55
N LEU A 189 31.81 -1.47 -1.51
CA LEU A 189 31.53 -0.66 -2.68
C LEU A 189 32.37 0.62 -2.66
N TYR A 190 32.92 1.01 -3.81
CA TYR A 190 33.53 2.33 -3.95
C TYR A 190 32.48 3.39 -4.18
N ASP A 191 32.83 4.64 -3.86
CA ASP A 191 32.05 5.84 -4.22
C ASP A 191 30.68 5.97 -3.51
N THR A 192 30.48 5.28 -2.38
CA THR A 192 29.22 5.29 -1.61
C THR A 192 28.90 6.65 -0.98
N GLN A 193 29.84 7.60 -0.98
CA GLN A 193 29.59 8.99 -0.59
C GLN A 193 28.90 9.80 -1.70
N ASN A 194 28.89 9.29 -2.94
CA ASN A 194 28.33 9.93 -4.12
C ASN A 194 27.13 9.17 -4.69
N LEU A 195 26.37 8.46 -3.83
CA LEU A 195 25.14 7.75 -4.21
C LEU A 195 24.20 8.57 -5.12
N PRO A 196 23.97 9.89 -4.91
CA PRO A 196 23.15 10.69 -5.82
C PRO A 196 23.57 10.65 -7.29
N LEU A 197 24.84 10.37 -7.58
CA LEU A 197 25.37 10.38 -8.94
C LEU A 197 25.39 8.99 -9.58
N TRP A 198 24.95 7.96 -8.86
CA TRP A 198 24.92 6.61 -9.37
C TRP A 198 23.81 6.43 -10.40
N LYS A 199 23.95 5.42 -11.24
CA LYS A 199 22.88 4.92 -12.12
C LYS A 199 22.66 3.45 -11.84
N ILE A 200 21.40 3.05 -11.74
CA ILE A 200 21.04 1.71 -11.28
C ILE A 200 19.99 1.11 -12.21
N ALA A 201 20.22 -0.11 -12.67
CA ALA A 201 19.21 -0.93 -13.30
C ALA A 201 18.85 -2.08 -12.36
N VAL A 202 17.56 -2.31 -12.14
CA VAL A 202 17.04 -3.40 -11.30
C VAL A 202 16.18 -4.29 -12.19
N VAL A 203 16.44 -5.58 -12.17
CA VAL A 203 15.74 -6.56 -13.00
C VAL A 203 15.32 -7.75 -12.17
N VAL A 204 14.15 -8.30 -12.48
CA VAL A 204 13.63 -9.54 -11.93
C VAL A 204 13.56 -10.58 -13.04
N ALA A 205 14.22 -11.71 -12.80
CA ALA A 205 14.11 -12.91 -13.60
C ALA A 205 13.58 -14.07 -12.74
N GLY A 206 13.19 -15.17 -13.37
CA GLY A 206 12.90 -16.40 -12.63
C GLY A 206 14.19 -17.11 -12.23
N TYR A 207 14.26 -17.57 -10.97
CA TYR A 207 15.32 -18.45 -10.51
C TYR A 207 15.06 -19.90 -10.94
N ASP A 208 16.11 -20.55 -11.45
CA ASP A 208 16.12 -21.99 -11.71
C ASP A 208 17.48 -22.61 -11.37
N GLY A 209 17.55 -23.38 -10.28
CA GLY A 209 18.77 -24.04 -9.81
C GLY A 209 19.46 -24.97 -10.82
N TYR A 210 18.74 -25.42 -11.85
CA TYR A 210 19.21 -26.37 -12.87
C TYR A 210 19.56 -25.71 -14.20
N ALA A 211 19.04 -24.51 -14.47
CA ALA A 211 19.29 -23.80 -15.70
C ALA A 211 20.71 -23.19 -15.76
N PRO A 212 21.25 -22.92 -16.97
CA PRO A 212 22.44 -22.10 -17.14
C PRO A 212 22.29 -20.76 -16.40
N TYR A 213 23.36 -20.31 -15.75
CA TYR A 213 23.39 -19.10 -14.93
C TYR A 213 22.40 -19.03 -13.78
N LYS A 214 21.61 -20.08 -13.55
CA LYS A 214 20.46 -20.14 -12.64
C LYS A 214 19.26 -19.29 -13.04
N VAL A 215 19.16 -18.92 -14.31
CA VAL A 215 18.05 -18.12 -14.86
C VAL A 215 17.05 -19.05 -15.56
N ARG A 216 15.79 -19.02 -15.11
CA ARG A 216 14.68 -19.74 -15.72
C ARG A 216 14.43 -19.20 -17.12
N GLN A 217 14.31 -20.10 -18.09
CA GLN A 217 14.26 -19.74 -19.51
C GLN A 217 12.87 -19.30 -19.96
N VAL A 218 12.85 -18.46 -20.98
CA VAL A 218 11.70 -18.10 -21.81
C VAL A 218 11.71 -18.95 -23.09
N VAL A 219 10.68 -19.78 -23.27
CA VAL A 219 10.49 -20.61 -24.46
C VAL A 219 9.56 -19.96 -25.48
N ALA A 220 9.70 -20.38 -26.74
CA ALA A 220 8.80 -19.98 -27.81
C ALA A 220 7.39 -20.57 -27.62
N GLY A 221 6.37 -19.75 -27.89
CA GLY A 221 4.97 -20.18 -27.83
C GLY A 221 4.42 -20.17 -26.40
N ASN A 222 3.62 -21.18 -26.04
CA ASN A 222 3.01 -21.24 -24.71
C ASN A 222 4.04 -21.59 -23.63
N SER A 223 3.83 -21.10 -22.41
CA SER A 223 4.63 -21.49 -21.25
C SER A 223 4.52 -22.99 -20.99
N THR A 224 5.56 -23.54 -20.36
CA THR A 224 5.55 -24.92 -19.87
C THR A 224 5.25 -24.93 -18.38
N GLN A 225 5.27 -26.09 -17.74
CA GLN A 225 5.12 -26.17 -16.29
C GLN A 225 6.19 -25.34 -15.55
N TRP A 226 7.40 -25.28 -16.09
CA TRP A 226 8.56 -24.71 -15.41
C TRP A 226 9.26 -23.60 -16.20
N GLU A 227 8.87 -23.31 -17.42
CA GLU A 227 9.50 -22.27 -18.25
C GLU A 227 8.47 -21.22 -18.65
N PHE A 228 8.91 -19.97 -18.72
CA PHE A 228 8.09 -18.88 -19.21
C PHE A 228 7.78 -19.09 -20.70
N GLY A 229 6.63 -18.62 -21.17
CA GLY A 229 6.27 -18.63 -22.60
C GLY A 229 6.37 -17.24 -23.23
N GLY A 230 6.09 -17.15 -24.52
CA GLY A 230 6.02 -15.87 -25.26
C GLY A 230 7.33 -15.44 -25.94
N GLY A 231 8.38 -16.26 -25.83
CA GLY A 231 9.67 -15.98 -26.46
C GLY A 231 9.61 -15.87 -27.98
N ASP A 232 10.41 -14.97 -28.56
CA ASP A 232 10.60 -14.90 -30.00
C ASP A 232 11.49 -16.07 -30.47
N PRO A 233 10.97 -16.99 -31.31
CA PRO A 233 11.77 -18.09 -31.83
C PRO A 233 13.05 -17.64 -32.54
N ALA A 234 13.05 -16.50 -33.21
CA ALA A 234 14.23 -15.99 -33.89
C ALA A 234 15.28 -15.50 -32.88
N ALA A 235 14.87 -14.75 -31.86
CA ALA A 235 15.75 -14.29 -30.79
C ALA A 235 16.34 -15.44 -29.97
N ILE A 236 15.54 -16.47 -29.65
CA ILE A 236 16.00 -17.69 -28.96
C ILE A 236 17.10 -18.38 -29.77
N ASN A 237 16.86 -18.63 -31.07
CA ASN A 237 17.85 -19.27 -31.93
C ASN A 237 19.13 -18.43 -32.09
N ALA A 238 19.01 -17.11 -32.02
CA ALA A 238 20.13 -16.18 -32.07
C ALA A 238 20.82 -15.97 -30.71
N GLY A 239 20.30 -16.55 -29.62
CA GLY A 239 20.84 -16.39 -28.27
C GLY A 239 20.70 -14.97 -27.69
N VAL A 240 19.67 -14.23 -28.14
CA VAL A 240 19.42 -12.83 -27.73
C VAL A 240 18.01 -12.60 -27.17
N GLN A 241 17.27 -13.67 -26.91
CA GLN A 241 15.98 -13.61 -26.23
C GLN A 241 16.17 -13.05 -24.82
N PRO A 242 15.59 -11.90 -24.47
CA PRO A 242 15.62 -11.41 -23.09
C PRO A 242 14.98 -12.43 -22.14
N GLU A 243 15.67 -12.71 -21.03
CA GLU A 243 15.18 -13.55 -19.93
C GLU A 243 14.69 -12.71 -18.73
N VAL A 244 14.48 -11.42 -18.98
CA VAL A 244 13.97 -10.45 -18.00
C VAL A 244 12.46 -10.52 -18.02
N ILE A 245 11.87 -10.79 -16.86
CA ILE A 245 10.41 -10.85 -16.68
C ILE A 245 9.88 -9.47 -16.31
N ASP A 246 10.67 -8.75 -15.51
CA ASP A 246 10.37 -7.40 -15.05
C ASP A 246 11.68 -6.58 -14.91
N LEU A 247 11.59 -5.29 -15.16
CA LEU A 247 12.65 -4.29 -15.18
C LEU A 247 12.11 -2.98 -14.63
N LEU A 248 12.73 -2.49 -13.56
CA LEU A 248 12.42 -1.18 -12.98
C LEU A 248 12.42 -0.08 -14.05
N ALA A 249 11.23 0.44 -14.35
CA ALA A 249 10.99 1.39 -15.41
C ALA A 249 9.96 2.45 -14.99
N PRO A 250 10.02 3.68 -15.51
CA PRO A 250 9.00 4.69 -15.21
C PRO A 250 7.59 4.27 -15.65
N THR A 251 7.49 3.46 -16.71
CA THR A 251 6.23 2.93 -17.24
C THR A 251 6.46 1.55 -17.84
N ALA A 252 5.40 0.72 -17.89
CA ALA A 252 5.44 -0.61 -18.49
C ALA A 252 5.85 -0.54 -19.97
N ASN A 253 5.40 0.49 -20.68
CA ASN A 253 5.81 0.68 -22.07
C ASN A 253 7.32 0.98 -22.19
N ASP A 254 7.93 1.69 -21.26
CA ASP A 254 9.39 1.90 -21.28
C ASP A 254 10.14 0.57 -21.11
N GLN A 255 9.69 -0.30 -20.20
CA GLN A 255 10.16 -1.67 -20.12
C GLN A 255 10.00 -2.39 -21.46
N TYR A 256 8.80 -2.34 -22.07
CA TYR A 256 8.54 -3.05 -23.32
C TYR A 256 9.43 -2.57 -24.46
N GLN A 257 9.66 -1.26 -24.57
CA GLN A 257 10.57 -0.70 -25.57
C GLN A 257 12.02 -1.13 -25.32
N MET A 258 12.47 -1.12 -24.06
CA MET A 258 13.81 -1.58 -23.71
C MET A 258 13.99 -3.05 -24.05
N LEU A 259 13.08 -3.91 -23.60
CA LEU A 259 13.17 -5.35 -23.78
C LEU A 259 12.87 -5.81 -25.22
N SER A 260 12.13 -5.04 -26.03
CA SER A 260 11.93 -5.33 -27.47
C SER A 260 13.03 -4.80 -28.39
N SER A 261 14.04 -4.09 -27.85
CA SER A 261 15.10 -3.46 -28.64
C SER A 261 16.17 -4.43 -29.22
N TYR A 262 16.03 -5.73 -29.00
CA TYR A 262 16.93 -6.74 -29.55
C TYR A 262 16.81 -6.83 -31.08
N ASN A 263 17.80 -7.45 -31.71
CA ASN A 263 17.76 -7.79 -33.12
C ASN A 263 18.28 -9.21 -33.35
N ALA A 264 17.33 -10.13 -33.58
CA ALA A 264 17.62 -11.54 -33.82
C ALA A 264 18.46 -11.77 -35.09
N SER A 265 18.28 -10.95 -36.13
CA SER A 265 19.01 -11.12 -37.40
C SER A 265 20.50 -10.78 -37.29
N THR A 266 20.85 -9.85 -36.41
CA THR A 266 22.24 -9.43 -36.15
C THR A 266 22.82 -10.05 -34.88
N GLY A 267 22.04 -10.85 -34.14
CA GLY A 267 22.44 -11.39 -32.84
C GLY A 267 22.74 -10.29 -31.82
N THR A 268 22.01 -9.18 -31.87
CA THR A 268 22.20 -8.05 -30.95
C THR A 268 21.20 -8.15 -29.79
N PRO A 269 21.67 -8.24 -28.53
CA PRO A 269 20.79 -8.23 -27.36
C PRO A 269 20.02 -6.92 -27.18
N ALA A 270 18.91 -6.98 -26.44
CA ALA A 270 18.17 -5.79 -26.03
C ALA A 270 19.03 -4.88 -25.13
N ASN A 271 18.82 -3.57 -25.19
CA ASN A 271 19.43 -2.60 -24.30
C ASN A 271 18.44 -2.12 -23.26
N ILE A 272 18.81 -2.26 -21.99
CA ILE A 272 18.09 -1.68 -20.85
C ILE A 272 18.81 -0.42 -20.37
N THR A 273 18.05 0.55 -19.90
CA THR A 273 18.55 1.74 -19.20
C THR A 273 18.10 1.67 -17.76
N GLY A 274 19.02 1.93 -16.85
CA GLY A 274 18.70 2.20 -15.46
C GLY A 274 18.31 3.65 -15.23
N ILE A 275 17.80 3.87 -14.03
CA ILE A 275 17.43 5.16 -13.46
C ILE A 275 18.67 5.89 -12.94
N SER A 276 18.72 7.23 -13.12
CA SER A 276 19.75 8.04 -12.49
C SER A 276 19.30 8.43 -11.09
N VAL A 277 20.17 8.23 -10.12
CA VAL A 277 19.89 8.55 -8.73
C VAL A 277 19.81 10.08 -8.50
N SER A 278 20.23 10.87 -9.50
CA SER A 278 20.19 12.35 -9.55
C SER A 278 19.11 12.91 -10.47
N SER A 279 18.36 12.09 -11.24
CA SER A 279 17.28 12.60 -12.11
C SER A 279 15.99 12.94 -11.36
N MET A 280 16.05 13.03 -10.04
CA MET A 280 15.08 13.74 -9.20
C MET A 280 15.83 14.72 -8.29
N THR A 281 15.23 15.89 -8.08
CA THR A 281 15.80 16.99 -7.30
C THR A 281 16.30 16.54 -5.93
N SER A 282 17.62 16.63 -5.76
CA SER A 282 18.32 16.58 -4.48
C SER A 282 17.85 17.75 -3.60
N THR A 283 16.97 17.49 -2.62
CA THR A 283 16.85 18.39 -1.47
C THR A 283 18.15 18.28 -0.67
N THR A 284 19.01 19.28 -0.85
CA THR A 284 20.33 19.34 -0.24
C THR A 284 20.17 19.52 1.28
N ILE A 285 20.44 18.48 2.07
CA ILE A 285 20.53 18.59 3.53
C ILE A 285 21.96 19.01 3.89
N THR A 286 22.13 20.29 4.21
CA THR A 286 23.32 20.76 4.94
C THR A 286 23.39 20.09 6.30
N THR A 287 24.55 19.52 6.62
CA THR A 287 24.95 18.92 7.89
C THR A 287 24.60 19.81 9.10
N THR A 288 23.48 19.48 9.71
CA THR A 288 23.25 19.59 11.15
C THR A 288 22.70 18.24 11.58
N THR A 289 23.38 17.58 12.51
CA THR A 289 22.99 16.34 13.21
C THR A 289 21.49 16.01 13.09
N PRO A 290 21.07 14.94 12.36
CA PRO A 290 19.66 14.68 12.15
C PRO A 290 19.10 13.91 13.35
N THR A 291 18.33 14.60 14.17
CA THR A 291 17.14 14.02 14.79
C THR A 291 16.18 13.61 13.67
N THR A 292 15.79 12.34 13.61
CA THR A 292 14.72 11.84 12.73
C THR A 292 13.44 12.63 13.01
N THR A 293 13.16 13.62 12.18
CA THR A 293 11.84 14.24 12.09
C THR A 293 11.35 13.93 10.70
N THR A 294 10.44 12.95 10.58
CA THR A 294 9.45 12.92 9.51
C THR A 294 9.03 14.36 9.25
N PRO A 295 9.11 14.91 8.02
CA PRO A 295 8.54 16.22 7.77
C PRO A 295 7.11 16.15 8.31
N PRO A 296 6.73 17.10 9.20
CA PRO A 296 5.43 17.02 9.84
C PRO A 296 4.37 16.94 8.72
N PRO A 297 3.31 16.14 8.92
CA PRO A 297 2.25 16.00 7.92
C PRO A 297 1.87 17.37 7.35
N GLN A 298 2.00 17.52 6.04
CA GLN A 298 1.80 18.78 5.36
C GLN A 298 0.38 18.83 4.81
N THR A 299 -0.43 19.79 5.27
CA THR A 299 -1.68 20.10 4.59
C THR A 299 -1.39 20.59 3.17
N VAL A 300 -1.85 19.85 2.17
CA VAL A 300 -1.75 20.19 0.74
C VAL A 300 -3.06 20.71 0.18
N PHE A 301 -4.19 20.49 0.86
CA PHE A 301 -5.45 21.14 0.53
C PHE A 301 -6.27 21.28 1.80
N GLU A 302 -6.96 22.40 1.96
CA GLU A 302 -7.94 22.58 3.03
C GLU A 302 -8.99 23.56 2.58
N MET A 303 -10.26 23.20 2.80
CA MET A 303 -11.40 24.02 2.48
C MET A 303 -12.52 23.72 3.47
N ASN A 304 -13.11 24.79 4.00
CA ASN A 304 -14.32 24.67 4.82
C ASN A 304 -15.54 24.56 3.91
N ASP A 305 -16.55 23.91 4.43
CA ASP A 305 -17.87 23.83 3.81
C ASP A 305 -18.91 24.54 4.70
N PRO A 306 -19.97 25.15 4.14
CA PRO A 306 -20.99 25.82 4.92
C PRO A 306 -21.89 24.82 5.63
N LEU A 307 -22.02 24.92 6.96
CA LEU A 307 -22.95 24.05 7.68
C LEU A 307 -24.42 24.32 7.33
N GLY A 308 -25.22 23.25 7.29
CA GLY A 308 -26.66 23.25 7.07
C GLY A 308 -27.07 23.31 5.61
N ASP A 309 -26.18 22.92 4.68
CA ASP A 309 -26.47 22.78 3.26
C ASP A 309 -26.48 21.34 2.75
N ASP A 310 -26.54 20.36 3.65
CA ASP A 310 -26.98 18.98 3.49
C ASP A 310 -28.42 18.74 2.94
N ASN A 311 -28.87 19.63 2.05
CA ASN A 311 -30.20 19.67 1.45
C ASN A 311 -30.15 19.69 -0.10
N GLY A 312 -29.05 19.20 -0.68
CA GLY A 312 -28.85 19.04 -2.12
C GLY A 312 -28.96 20.36 -2.85
N TYR A 313 -29.90 20.50 -3.79
CA TYR A 313 -30.17 21.78 -4.48
C TYR A 313 -31.09 22.73 -3.68
N GLY A 314 -31.07 22.67 -2.35
CA GLY A 314 -31.84 23.55 -1.47
C GLY A 314 -33.23 23.04 -1.07
N ASN A 315 -33.57 21.77 -1.33
CA ASN A 315 -34.91 21.23 -1.08
C ASN A 315 -34.93 19.76 -0.64
N ILE A 316 -33.77 19.10 -0.54
CA ILE A 316 -33.71 17.70 -0.11
C ILE A 316 -33.97 17.62 1.40
N THR A 317 -34.70 16.59 1.81
CA THR A 317 -35.05 16.35 3.21
C THR A 317 -34.59 14.96 3.65
N TYR A 318 -34.10 14.87 4.88
CA TYR A 318 -33.59 13.63 5.48
C TYR A 318 -34.68 12.55 5.58
N PRO A 319 -34.31 11.26 5.50
CA PRO A 319 -35.22 10.17 5.82
C PRO A 319 -35.72 10.29 7.27
N THR A 320 -36.93 9.82 7.53
CA THR A 320 -37.59 10.08 8.82
C THR A 320 -37.17 9.14 9.94
N ASP A 321 -36.39 8.10 9.66
CA ASP A 321 -35.89 7.22 10.72
C ASP A 321 -34.92 7.96 11.64
N SER A 322 -35.01 7.68 12.94
CA SER A 322 -34.19 8.33 13.96
C SER A 322 -32.69 8.09 13.82
N VAL A 323 -32.23 7.12 13.02
CA VAL A 323 -30.78 6.98 12.78
C VAL A 323 -30.20 8.15 11.97
N PHE A 324 -31.02 8.81 11.14
CA PHE A 324 -30.60 9.94 10.30
C PHE A 324 -30.70 11.26 11.08
N GLN A 325 -29.78 11.45 12.02
CA GLN A 325 -29.71 12.67 12.81
C GLN A 325 -29.33 13.88 11.94
N PRO A 326 -29.73 15.12 12.32
CA PRO A 326 -29.26 16.31 11.64
C PRO A 326 -27.72 16.36 11.57
N GLY A 327 -27.20 16.80 10.43
CA GLY A 327 -25.76 16.97 10.20
C GLY A 327 -25.02 15.70 9.76
N VAL A 328 -25.65 14.51 9.71
CA VAL A 328 -24.92 13.27 9.36
C VAL A 328 -24.48 13.18 7.90
N PHE A 329 -25.04 14.02 7.05
CA PHE A 329 -24.65 14.20 5.65
C PHE A 329 -24.16 15.62 5.36
N ASP A 330 -23.90 16.42 6.39
CA ASP A 330 -23.45 17.82 6.30
C ASP A 330 -21.94 17.86 6.43
N LEU A 331 -21.27 18.13 5.33
CA LEU A 331 -19.85 18.38 5.29
C LEU A 331 -19.57 19.68 6.07
N ALA A 332 -18.53 19.64 6.90
CA ALA A 332 -18.00 20.82 7.58
C ALA A 332 -16.72 21.31 6.89
N GLY A 333 -16.10 20.45 6.09
CA GLY A 333 -14.89 20.77 5.35
C GLY A 333 -14.13 19.53 4.90
N PHE A 334 -13.07 19.78 4.14
CA PHE A 334 -12.22 18.77 3.58
C PHE A 334 -10.76 19.19 3.67
N LYS A 335 -9.90 18.25 4.08
CA LYS A 335 -8.47 18.49 4.17
C LYS A 335 -7.68 17.31 3.62
N VAL A 336 -6.69 17.61 2.80
CA VAL A 336 -5.74 16.63 2.27
C VAL A 336 -4.39 16.90 2.89
N VAL A 337 -3.81 15.86 3.48
CA VAL A 337 -2.52 15.93 4.16
C VAL A 337 -1.57 14.95 3.50
N ASP A 338 -0.44 15.45 3.05
CA ASP A 338 0.72 14.63 2.73
C ASP A 338 1.39 14.21 4.05
N ALA A 339 1.19 12.98 4.46
CA ALA A 339 1.74 12.40 5.69
C ALA A 339 3.07 11.68 5.45
N GLY A 340 3.73 11.95 4.31
CA GLY A 340 4.98 11.30 3.92
C GLY A 340 4.73 10.16 2.93
N SER A 341 4.48 8.96 3.43
CA SER A 341 4.21 7.76 2.59
C SER A 341 2.76 7.65 2.13
N THR A 342 1.84 8.27 2.87
CA THR A 342 0.40 8.26 2.57
C THR A 342 -0.09 9.67 2.30
N ILE A 343 -1.15 9.76 1.50
CA ILE A 343 -2.04 10.92 1.47
C ILE A 343 -3.24 10.59 2.35
N GLN A 344 -3.53 11.47 3.30
CA GLN A 344 -4.67 11.36 4.19
C GLN A 344 -5.73 12.37 3.77
N PHE A 345 -6.93 11.88 3.44
CA PHE A 345 -8.10 12.67 3.11
C PHE A 345 -9.02 12.70 4.33
N TYR A 346 -9.12 13.87 4.95
CA TYR A 346 -9.99 14.13 6.09
C TYR A 346 -11.28 14.75 5.58
N VAL A 347 -12.40 14.06 5.83
CA VAL A 347 -13.75 14.52 5.53
C VAL A 347 -14.40 14.88 6.85
N TYR A 348 -14.53 16.17 7.11
CA TYR A 348 -15.16 16.70 8.32
C TYR A 348 -16.66 16.77 8.12
N LEU A 349 -17.42 16.35 9.12
CA LEU A 349 -18.88 16.40 9.15
C LEU A 349 -19.33 17.31 10.30
N ASP A 350 -20.48 17.97 10.17
CA ASP A 350 -21.15 18.62 11.30
C ASP A 350 -21.41 17.58 12.40
N ASN A 351 -21.89 16.41 11.98
CA ASN A 351 -22.17 15.28 12.85
C ASN A 351 -21.71 13.98 12.18
N LEU A 352 -20.78 13.23 12.78
CA LEU A 352 -20.43 11.90 12.24
C LEU A 352 -21.59 10.89 12.41
N GLY A 353 -22.45 11.13 13.40
CA GLY A 353 -23.47 10.20 13.82
C GLY A 353 -22.89 8.98 14.55
N ASP A 354 -23.78 8.05 14.87
CA ASP A 354 -23.40 6.76 15.44
C ASP A 354 -23.05 5.76 14.32
N ASN A 355 -22.62 4.56 14.72
CA ASN A 355 -22.44 3.41 13.83
C ASN A 355 -23.52 2.32 14.08
N PRO A 356 -24.82 2.60 13.86
CA PRO A 356 -25.92 1.72 14.27
C PRO A 356 -25.92 0.35 13.59
N TRP A 357 -25.28 0.21 12.42
CA TRP A 357 -25.18 -1.04 11.68
C TRP A 357 -23.81 -1.71 11.79
N ASN A 358 -22.95 -1.20 12.69
CA ASN A 358 -21.62 -1.74 12.93
C ASN A 358 -20.80 -1.87 11.63
N GLY A 359 -20.77 -0.78 10.86
CA GLY A 359 -19.91 -0.61 9.69
C GLY A 359 -18.44 -0.80 10.05
N PRO A 360 -17.70 -1.67 9.33
CA PRO A 360 -16.29 -1.96 9.61
C PRO A 360 -15.39 -0.73 9.66
N ASN A 361 -15.67 0.31 8.87
CA ASN A 361 -14.89 1.54 8.83
C ASN A 361 -15.29 2.55 9.92
N GLY A 362 -16.23 2.19 10.81
CA GLY A 362 -16.59 2.99 11.98
C GLY A 362 -17.78 3.95 11.79
N PHE A 363 -18.43 3.94 10.61
CA PHE A 363 -19.65 4.70 10.31
C PHE A 363 -20.62 3.83 9.50
N SER A 364 -21.89 4.23 9.41
CA SER A 364 -22.95 3.42 8.77
C SER A 364 -23.71 4.13 7.65
N LEU A 365 -23.85 5.46 7.73
CA LEU A 365 -24.88 6.18 6.97
C LEU A 365 -24.33 6.83 5.71
N GLN A 366 -23.10 7.33 5.78
CA GLN A 366 -22.47 8.15 4.75
C GLN A 366 -21.92 7.29 3.60
N TYR A 367 -21.95 7.83 2.39
CA TYR A 367 -21.20 7.32 1.26
C TYR A 367 -20.55 8.50 0.53
N ILE A 368 -19.22 8.61 0.70
CA ILE A 368 -18.45 9.78 0.26
C ILE A 368 -17.72 9.44 -1.04
N HIS A 369 -17.74 10.37 -1.98
CA HIS A 369 -17.05 10.24 -3.25
C HIS A 369 -16.10 11.42 -3.41
N ILE A 370 -14.80 11.15 -3.56
CA ILE A 370 -13.75 12.15 -3.74
C ILE A 370 -13.21 11.99 -5.16
N TYR A 371 -13.60 12.88 -6.06
CA TYR A 371 -13.12 12.91 -7.42
C TYR A 371 -11.94 13.86 -7.55
N ILE A 372 -10.88 13.39 -8.19
CA ILE A 372 -9.58 14.07 -8.26
C ILE A 372 -9.20 14.26 -9.72
N TYR A 373 -9.02 15.52 -10.11
CA TYR A 373 -8.36 15.90 -11.36
C TYR A 373 -6.94 16.33 -11.03
N THR A 374 -5.94 15.58 -11.49
CA THR A 374 -4.54 15.78 -11.05
C THR A 374 -3.87 17.02 -11.65
N GLY A 375 -4.45 17.62 -12.69
CA GLY A 375 -3.81 18.69 -13.44
C GLY A 375 -3.01 18.21 -14.65
N ASP A 376 -2.77 16.91 -14.80
CA ASP A 376 -2.09 16.36 -15.97
C ASP A 376 -3.05 16.27 -17.17
N SER A 377 -2.97 17.27 -18.04
CA SER A 377 -3.75 17.32 -19.29
C SER A 377 -3.40 16.25 -20.31
N SER A 378 -2.35 15.45 -20.09
CA SER A 378 -1.97 14.33 -20.96
C SER A 378 -2.78 13.07 -20.71
N LEU A 379 -3.39 12.94 -19.53
CA LEU A 379 -4.28 11.84 -19.18
C LEU A 379 -5.71 12.13 -19.68
N PRO A 380 -6.44 11.11 -20.16
CA PRO A 380 -7.85 11.29 -20.42
C PRO A 380 -8.62 11.36 -19.10
N VAL A 381 -9.73 12.10 -19.13
CA VAL A 381 -10.63 12.26 -17.99
C VAL A 381 -11.87 11.40 -18.14
N ASN A 382 -12.38 10.91 -17.01
CA ASN A 382 -13.70 10.32 -16.93
C ASN A 382 -14.69 11.38 -16.41
N THR A 383 -15.86 11.50 -17.02
CA THR A 383 -16.90 12.47 -16.63
C THR A 383 -18.10 11.82 -15.95
N THR A 384 -18.12 10.49 -15.84
CA THR A 384 -19.23 9.73 -15.27
C THR A 384 -19.17 9.67 -13.76
N SER A 385 -20.28 9.31 -13.12
CA SER A 385 -20.42 9.17 -11.67
C SER A 385 -20.71 7.72 -11.26
N PHE A 386 -20.51 7.43 -9.98
CA PHE A 386 -20.81 6.14 -9.34
C PHE A 386 -22.15 6.16 -8.59
N GLY A 387 -23.23 6.54 -9.28
CA GLY A 387 -24.61 6.43 -8.76
C GLY A 387 -25.22 7.72 -8.20
N GLU A 388 -24.45 8.80 -8.06
CA GLU A 388 -24.90 10.13 -7.62
C GLU A 388 -25.78 10.83 -8.68
N ASN A 389 -25.74 10.32 -9.93
CA ASN A 389 -26.53 10.78 -11.06
C ASN A 389 -26.24 12.23 -11.48
N VAL A 390 -24.96 12.60 -11.47
CA VAL A 390 -24.41 13.87 -11.96
C VAL A 390 -23.34 13.59 -13.02
N ASP A 391 -22.91 14.62 -13.75
CA ASP A 391 -21.73 14.57 -14.61
C ASP A 391 -20.62 15.49 -14.04
N TYR A 392 -19.36 15.15 -14.27
CA TYR A 392 -18.22 15.93 -13.79
C TYR A 392 -17.55 16.73 -14.91
N SER A 393 -17.16 17.97 -14.59
CA SER A 393 -16.44 18.86 -15.51
C SER A 393 -15.19 19.47 -14.84
N PRO A 394 -14.00 19.42 -15.48
CA PRO A 394 -13.72 18.84 -16.80
C PRO A 394 -13.80 17.30 -16.82
N GLY A 395 -13.94 16.67 -15.66
CA GLY A 395 -13.85 15.24 -15.42
C GLY A 395 -12.77 14.97 -14.38
N TRP A 396 -12.46 13.70 -14.14
CA TRP A 396 -11.53 13.25 -13.09
C TRP A 396 -10.60 12.16 -13.60
N HIS A 397 -9.43 12.06 -12.95
CA HIS A 397 -8.43 11.00 -13.19
C HIS A 397 -8.55 9.86 -12.17
N MET A 398 -8.98 10.19 -10.95
CA MET A 398 -9.23 9.23 -9.88
C MET A 398 -10.53 9.55 -9.15
N ALA A 399 -11.20 8.53 -8.62
CA ALA A 399 -12.33 8.64 -7.72
C ALA A 399 -12.10 7.74 -6.50
N ILE A 400 -12.13 8.30 -5.30
CA ILE A 400 -12.01 7.54 -4.04
C ILE A 400 -13.40 7.46 -3.42
N LEU A 401 -13.93 6.25 -3.31
CA LEU A 401 -15.27 5.96 -2.84
C LEU A 401 -15.20 5.38 -1.43
N LEU A 402 -15.63 6.14 -0.43
CA LEU A 402 -15.54 5.79 0.99
C LEU A 402 -16.88 5.30 1.51
N THR A 403 -16.91 4.04 1.93
CA THR A 403 -18.13 3.34 2.36
C THR A 403 -17.98 2.86 3.80
N PRO A 404 -19.07 2.45 4.45
CA PRO A 404 -18.99 1.73 5.73
C PRO A 404 -18.12 0.47 5.70
N GLY A 405 -17.88 -0.13 4.53
CA GLY A 405 -16.86 -1.17 4.32
C GLY A 405 -17.30 -2.60 4.58
N TRP A 406 -18.58 -2.94 4.40
CA TRP A 406 -19.02 -4.34 4.50
C TRP A 406 -18.51 -5.18 3.30
N ASP A 407 -18.65 -6.50 3.40
CA ASP A 407 -18.32 -7.45 2.32
C ASP A 407 -16.82 -7.51 1.94
N THR A 408 -16.51 -8.10 0.78
CA THR A 408 -15.16 -8.41 0.29
C THR A 408 -14.90 -7.86 -1.11
N ALA A 409 -15.94 -7.41 -1.82
CA ALA A 409 -15.83 -6.80 -3.14
C ALA A 409 -15.98 -5.26 -3.06
N PRO A 410 -15.31 -4.49 -3.93
CA PRO A 410 -15.45 -3.04 -3.98
C PRO A 410 -16.84 -2.63 -4.47
N VAL A 411 -17.34 -1.50 -3.99
CA VAL A 411 -18.49 -0.80 -4.61
C VAL A 411 -18.24 -0.52 -6.09
N PRO A 412 -19.29 -0.50 -6.96
CA PRO A 412 -20.70 -0.72 -6.62
C PRO A 412 -21.12 -2.19 -6.50
N ASN A 413 -20.28 -3.13 -6.94
CA ASN A 413 -20.60 -4.57 -6.98
C ASN A 413 -20.64 -5.20 -5.58
N GLY A 414 -19.78 -4.75 -4.67
CA GLY A 414 -19.79 -5.11 -3.25
C GLY A 414 -20.04 -3.89 -2.38
N GLN A 415 -19.36 -3.84 -1.23
CA GLN A 415 -19.58 -2.83 -0.19
C GLN A 415 -18.27 -2.33 0.46
N LEU A 416 -17.11 -2.74 -0.06
CA LEU A 416 -15.82 -2.17 0.33
C LEU A 416 -15.58 -0.83 -0.37
N SER A 417 -14.86 0.06 0.32
CA SER A 417 -14.35 1.30 -0.28
C SER A 417 -13.41 0.98 -1.44
N ALA A 418 -13.32 1.88 -2.42
CA ALA A 418 -12.53 1.64 -3.62
C ALA A 418 -11.91 2.92 -4.18
N ILE A 419 -10.77 2.79 -4.84
CA ILE A 419 -10.18 3.82 -5.71
C ILE A 419 -10.43 3.39 -7.15
N TYR A 420 -11.03 4.25 -7.96
CA TYR A 420 -11.23 4.04 -9.39
C TYR A 420 -10.38 5.01 -10.18
N TYR A 421 -9.76 4.54 -11.26
CA TYR A 421 -9.03 5.37 -12.19
C TYR A 421 -9.90 5.71 -13.41
N TYR A 422 -9.53 6.74 -14.17
CA TYR A 422 -10.29 7.22 -15.33
C TYR A 422 -10.61 6.13 -16.35
N ASN A 423 -9.73 5.12 -16.48
CA ASN A 423 -9.84 4.01 -17.42
C ASN A 423 -10.76 2.88 -16.91
N GLY A 424 -11.30 3.00 -15.70
CA GLY A 424 -12.19 2.03 -15.07
C GLY A 424 -11.50 0.92 -14.27
N THR A 425 -10.16 0.91 -14.17
CA THR A 425 -9.48 0.03 -13.20
C THR A 425 -9.79 0.48 -11.78
N ALA A 426 -9.77 -0.47 -10.84
CA ALA A 426 -10.15 -0.21 -9.46
C ALA A 426 -9.22 -0.93 -8.47
N TYR A 427 -8.97 -0.29 -7.34
CA TYR A 427 -8.32 -0.87 -6.17
C TYR A 427 -9.32 -0.93 -5.01
N ALA A 428 -9.56 -2.12 -4.47
CA ALA A 428 -10.44 -2.29 -3.32
C ALA A 428 -9.66 -2.03 -2.02
N GLN A 429 -10.34 -1.47 -1.01
CA GLN A 429 -9.79 -1.32 0.33
C GLN A 429 -9.25 -2.65 0.87
N ASP A 430 -8.02 -2.64 1.38
CA ASP A 430 -7.30 -3.82 1.88
C ASP A 430 -6.78 -3.65 3.31
N ASN A 431 -6.92 -2.45 3.89
CA ASN A 431 -6.38 -2.03 5.18
C ASN A 431 -4.84 -2.06 5.30
N ASN A 432 -4.13 -2.26 4.19
CA ASN A 432 -2.68 -2.15 4.11
C ASN A 432 -2.31 -0.84 3.41
N LEU A 433 -2.61 -0.73 2.12
CA LEU A 433 -2.32 0.42 1.28
C LEU A 433 -3.48 1.42 1.22
N PHE A 434 -4.72 0.95 1.41
CA PHE A 434 -5.89 1.81 1.50
C PHE A 434 -6.69 1.48 2.75
N LYS A 435 -6.74 2.43 3.69
CA LYS A 435 -7.47 2.34 4.96
C LYS A 435 -8.55 3.40 5.02
N VAL A 436 -9.68 3.03 5.59
CA VAL A 436 -10.76 3.97 5.92
C VAL A 436 -11.14 3.76 7.37
N TYR A 437 -11.18 4.84 8.15
CA TYR A 437 -11.52 4.81 9.56
C TYR A 437 -12.07 6.17 10.02
N VAL A 438 -12.55 6.24 11.26
CA VAL A 438 -13.12 7.47 11.83
C VAL A 438 -12.25 8.03 12.95
N ASP A 439 -12.24 9.35 13.06
CA ASP A 439 -11.92 10.07 14.28
C ASP A 439 -13.22 10.63 14.87
N THR A 440 -13.77 9.91 15.83
CA THR A 440 -15.04 10.26 16.50
C THR A 440 -14.95 11.53 17.32
N SER A 441 -13.75 11.99 17.70
CA SER A 441 -13.58 13.19 18.52
C SER A 441 -13.76 14.47 17.70
N ASN A 442 -13.52 14.38 16.38
CA ASN A 442 -13.55 15.50 15.45
C ASN A 442 -14.62 15.33 14.37
N ASN A 443 -15.57 14.40 14.54
CA ASN A 443 -16.59 14.06 13.54
C ASN A 443 -16.01 13.85 12.13
N THR A 444 -14.92 13.07 12.04
CA THR A 444 -14.14 12.98 10.81
C THR A 444 -14.09 11.54 10.27
N ILE A 445 -14.30 11.38 8.97
CA ILE A 445 -13.97 10.16 8.24
C ILE A 445 -12.62 10.39 7.55
N ILE A 446 -11.70 9.44 7.70
CA ILE A 446 -10.33 9.54 7.21
C ILE A 446 -10.08 8.39 6.25
N ALA A 447 -9.67 8.74 5.03
CA ALA A 447 -9.05 7.80 4.10
C ALA A 447 -7.54 8.01 4.13
N GLU A 448 -6.80 6.98 4.55
CA GLU A 448 -5.34 6.95 4.46
C GLU A 448 -4.97 6.06 3.27
N VAL A 449 -4.38 6.69 2.26
CA VAL A 449 -4.06 6.04 0.99
C VAL A 449 -2.57 6.13 0.77
N ASP A 450 -1.91 4.99 0.59
CA ASP A 450 -0.52 4.93 0.18
C ASP A 450 -0.36 5.64 -1.17
N LYS A 451 0.67 6.46 -1.30
CA LYS A 451 0.91 7.25 -2.52
C LYS A 451 1.05 6.37 -3.77
N SER A 452 1.42 5.10 -3.63
CA SER A 452 1.48 4.13 -4.74
C SER A 452 0.11 3.87 -5.41
N LEU A 453 -0.99 4.10 -4.70
CA LEU A 453 -2.35 3.97 -5.24
C LEU A 453 -2.89 5.26 -5.87
N LEU A 454 -2.08 6.31 -5.95
CA LEU A 454 -2.51 7.64 -6.38
C LEU A 454 -1.66 8.16 -7.54
N LEU A 455 -2.33 8.56 -8.62
CA LEU A 455 -1.70 9.20 -9.78
C LEU A 455 -1.17 10.58 -9.43
N ASP A 456 0.00 10.95 -9.96
CA ASP A 456 0.50 12.33 -9.99
C ASP A 456 0.68 13.00 -8.62
N THR A 457 1.03 12.24 -7.57
CA THR A 457 1.25 12.78 -6.21
C THR A 457 2.44 13.75 -6.15
N ASN A 458 3.38 13.66 -7.07
CA ASN A 458 4.48 14.61 -7.26
C ASN A 458 3.99 16.02 -7.68
N ILE A 459 2.80 16.13 -8.27
CA ILE A 459 2.14 17.39 -8.59
C ILE A 459 0.84 17.56 -7.81
N ILE A 460 0.76 17.04 -6.58
CA ILE A 460 -0.43 17.13 -5.72
C ILE A 460 -0.95 18.57 -5.51
N ASN A 461 -0.06 19.57 -5.61
CA ASN A 461 -0.42 20.99 -5.58
C ASN A 461 -1.23 21.46 -6.81
N ASN A 462 -1.32 20.66 -7.86
CA ASN A 462 -2.13 20.93 -9.04
C ASN A 462 -3.49 20.21 -8.98
N TRP A 463 -3.68 19.32 -8.01
CA TRP A 463 -4.90 18.54 -7.90
C TRP A 463 -6.08 19.46 -7.61
N LYS A 464 -7.21 19.08 -8.18
CA LYS A 464 -8.52 19.68 -7.96
C LYS A 464 -9.48 18.61 -7.52
N TYR A 465 -10.37 18.98 -6.61
CA TYR A 465 -11.26 18.03 -5.95
C TYR A 465 -12.72 18.37 -6.23
N ALA A 466 -13.55 17.34 -6.33
CA ALA A 466 -14.98 17.40 -6.03
C ALA A 466 -15.26 16.36 -4.96
N VAL A 467 -15.75 16.80 -3.80
CA VAL A 467 -16.06 15.93 -2.66
C VAL A 467 -17.56 15.92 -2.50
N ILE A 468 -18.14 14.73 -2.55
CA ILE A 468 -19.58 14.52 -2.66
C ILE A 468 -20.04 13.65 -1.50
N MET A 469 -21.11 14.07 -0.84
CA MET A 469 -21.80 13.29 0.17
C MET A 469 -23.10 12.73 -0.39
N THR A 470 -23.26 11.42 -0.27
CA THR A 470 -24.53 10.73 -0.48
C THR A 470 -24.88 9.89 0.73
N GLY A 471 -26.13 9.43 0.80
CA GLY A 471 -26.51 8.39 1.76
C GLY A 471 -26.12 7.01 1.25
N TYR A 472 -25.49 6.20 2.09
CA TYR A 472 -25.25 4.79 1.82
C TYR A 472 -26.55 3.98 1.89
N ASP A 473 -26.75 3.10 0.92
CA ASP A 473 -27.82 2.10 0.89
C ASP A 473 -27.35 0.78 0.27
N GLY A 474 -27.00 -0.18 1.11
CA GLY A 474 -26.53 -1.51 0.70
C GLY A 474 -27.47 -2.29 -0.23
N TYR A 475 -28.75 -1.93 -0.31
CA TYR A 475 -29.76 -2.59 -1.14
C TYR A 475 -29.86 -2.00 -2.54
N GLN A 476 -29.28 -0.82 -2.78
CA GLN A 476 -29.28 -0.19 -4.10
C GLN A 476 -28.15 -0.78 -4.96
N PRO A 477 -28.34 -0.92 -6.29
CA PRO A 477 -27.29 -1.42 -7.19
C PRO A 477 -25.98 -0.63 -7.04
N ASP A 478 -26.08 0.69 -6.98
CA ASP A 478 -24.93 1.60 -6.88
C ASP A 478 -24.57 1.96 -5.43
N LYS A 479 -25.26 1.37 -4.45
CA LYS A 479 -25.11 1.67 -3.02
C LYS A 479 -25.44 3.11 -2.58
N VAL A 480 -26.03 3.90 -3.48
CA VAL A 480 -26.51 5.27 -3.22
C VAL A 480 -28.00 5.27 -2.88
N ARG A 481 -28.35 5.82 -1.73
CA ARG A 481 -29.72 6.02 -1.23
C ARG A 481 -30.47 7.00 -2.12
N LYS A 482 -31.71 6.66 -2.46
CA LYS A 482 -32.52 7.44 -3.40
C LYS A 482 -33.12 8.69 -2.77
N VAL A 483 -33.37 9.67 -3.65
CA VAL A 483 -34.21 10.84 -3.42
C VAL A 483 -35.54 10.62 -4.12
N VAL A 484 -36.65 10.68 -3.37
CA VAL A 484 -38.01 10.55 -3.87
C VAL A 484 -38.70 11.91 -3.99
N ALA A 485 -39.74 11.96 -4.84
CA ALA A 485 -40.58 13.14 -4.98
C ALA A 485 -41.42 13.39 -3.72
N GLY A 486 -41.55 14.66 -3.32
CA GLY A 486 -42.39 15.06 -2.18
C GLY A 486 -41.70 14.83 -0.83
N ASN A 487 -42.43 14.34 0.16
CA ASN A 487 -41.89 14.13 1.51
C ASN A 487 -40.93 12.93 1.53
N SER A 488 -39.93 12.99 2.40
CA SER A 488 -39.05 11.84 2.67
C SER A 488 -39.83 10.65 3.23
N THR A 489 -39.28 9.45 3.02
CA THR A 489 -39.80 8.22 3.62
C THR A 489 -38.97 7.85 4.84
N GLN A 490 -39.25 6.71 5.46
CA GLN A 490 -38.43 6.21 6.56
C GLN A 490 -36.96 6.06 6.15
N TRP A 491 -36.69 5.62 4.92
CA TRP A 491 -35.36 5.23 4.46
C TRP A 491 -34.88 5.99 3.23
N GLU A 492 -35.70 6.86 2.62
CA GLU A 492 -35.32 7.60 1.42
C GLU A 492 -35.42 9.09 1.66
N PHE A 493 -34.51 9.85 1.06
CA PHE A 493 -34.55 11.30 1.07
C PHE A 493 -35.78 11.81 0.31
N GLY A 494 -36.35 12.93 0.74
CA GLY A 494 -37.44 13.61 0.04
C GLY A 494 -36.96 14.82 -0.75
N GLY A 495 -37.89 15.51 -1.42
CA GLY A 495 -37.63 16.80 -2.08
C GLY A 495 -37.22 16.69 -3.55
N GLY A 496 -37.19 15.48 -4.11
CA GLY A 496 -36.88 15.20 -5.51
C GLY A 496 -37.82 15.92 -6.48
N ASP A 497 -37.29 16.38 -7.60
CA ASP A 497 -38.08 16.91 -8.71
C ASP A 497 -38.77 15.75 -9.45
N PRO A 498 -40.12 15.69 -9.46
CA PRO A 498 -40.84 14.65 -10.19
C PRO A 498 -40.48 14.56 -11.67
N ALA A 499 -40.20 15.68 -12.33
CA ALA A 499 -39.82 15.70 -13.73
C ALA A 499 -38.43 15.09 -13.94
N ALA A 500 -37.44 15.49 -13.13
CA ALA A 500 -36.09 14.95 -13.16
C ALA A 500 -36.06 13.45 -12.84
N ILE A 501 -36.84 12.99 -11.87
CA ILE A 501 -36.97 11.57 -11.52
C ILE A 501 -37.50 10.78 -12.73
N ASN A 502 -38.59 11.25 -13.35
CA ASN A 502 -39.18 10.58 -14.51
C ASN A 502 -38.25 10.58 -15.74
N ALA A 503 -37.42 11.61 -15.88
CA ALA A 503 -36.41 11.71 -16.92
C ALA A 503 -35.10 10.94 -16.58
N GLY A 504 -34.96 10.43 -15.36
CA GLY A 504 -33.75 9.71 -14.91
C GLY A 504 -32.54 10.61 -14.62
N VAL A 505 -32.74 11.92 -14.46
CA VAL A 505 -31.66 12.91 -14.26
C VAL A 505 -31.63 13.55 -12.87
N GLN A 506 -32.49 13.09 -11.95
CA GLN A 506 -32.51 13.54 -10.56
C GLN A 506 -31.16 13.28 -9.87
N PRO A 507 -30.46 14.31 -9.37
CA PRO A 507 -29.26 14.12 -8.56
C PRO A 507 -29.59 13.45 -7.22
N TYR A 508 -28.70 12.60 -6.74
CA TYR A 508 -28.76 11.95 -5.42
C TYR A 508 -27.71 12.48 -4.45
N VAL A 509 -27.07 13.61 -4.81
CA VAL A 509 -26.13 14.34 -3.95
C VAL A 509 -26.90 15.06 -2.86
N ILE A 510 -26.51 14.82 -1.61
CA ILE A 510 -27.11 15.46 -0.43
C ILE A 510 -26.32 16.70 -0.05
N ASP A 511 -25.00 16.64 -0.23
CA ASP A 511 -24.06 17.72 0.02
C ASP A 511 -22.84 17.56 -0.91
N LEU A 512 -22.16 18.65 -1.24
CA LEU A 512 -20.86 18.68 -1.88
C LEU A 512 -20.03 19.87 -1.39
N LEU A 513 -18.72 19.65 -1.31
CA LEU A 513 -17.77 20.69 -0.91
C LEU A 513 -17.84 21.93 -1.83
N ALA A 514 -18.24 23.06 -1.26
CA ALA A 514 -18.36 24.33 -1.94
C ALA A 514 -17.99 25.52 -1.04
N PRO A 515 -17.52 26.66 -1.58
CA PRO A 515 -17.24 27.85 -0.77
C PRO A 515 -18.52 28.45 -0.16
N THR A 516 -19.66 28.20 -0.80
CA THR A 516 -20.98 28.66 -0.38
C THR A 516 -22.06 27.67 -0.82
N SER A 517 -23.14 27.58 -0.04
CA SER A 517 -24.30 26.73 -0.35
C SER A 517 -24.96 27.13 -1.67
N SER A 518 -24.86 28.41 -2.05
CA SER A 518 -25.37 28.88 -3.35
C SER A 518 -24.62 28.25 -4.53
N GLU A 519 -23.32 27.97 -4.39
CA GLU A 519 -22.55 27.32 -5.46
C GLU A 519 -22.93 25.85 -5.59
N GLN A 520 -23.11 25.13 -4.48
CA GLN A 520 -23.71 23.81 -4.47
C GLN A 520 -25.08 23.81 -5.15
N TYR A 521 -25.99 24.70 -4.76
CA TYR A 521 -27.34 24.75 -5.31
C TYR A 521 -27.32 25.02 -6.81
N GLN A 522 -26.42 25.88 -7.29
CA GLN A 522 -26.25 26.14 -8.72
C GLN A 522 -25.77 24.90 -9.48
N MET A 523 -24.77 24.19 -8.96
CA MET A 523 -24.30 22.94 -9.57
C MET A 523 -25.40 21.89 -9.60
N LEU A 524 -26.06 21.63 -8.46
CA LEU A 524 -27.06 20.58 -8.34
C LEU A 524 -28.41 20.91 -8.98
N SER A 525 -28.70 22.17 -9.31
CA SER A 525 -29.89 22.57 -10.08
C SER A 525 -29.66 22.70 -11.58
N SER A 526 -28.46 22.41 -12.08
CA SER A 526 -28.11 22.56 -13.50
C SER A 526 -28.64 21.46 -14.43
N TYR A 527 -29.38 20.47 -13.90
CA TYR A 527 -30.02 19.44 -14.71
C TYR A 527 -31.17 20.00 -15.57
N ASP A 528 -31.50 19.31 -16.65
CA ASP A 528 -32.66 19.63 -17.50
C ASP A 528 -33.44 18.35 -17.80
N PRO A 529 -34.62 18.15 -17.16
CA PRO A 529 -35.44 16.96 -17.39
C PRO A 529 -35.99 16.86 -18.81
N ALA A 530 -36.20 17.98 -19.50
CA ALA A 530 -36.72 18.00 -20.86
C ALA A 530 -35.63 17.63 -21.87
N ALA A 531 -34.39 18.05 -21.63
CA ALA A 531 -33.23 17.68 -22.45
C ALA A 531 -32.64 16.31 -22.06
N GLY A 532 -32.99 15.77 -20.88
CA GLY A 532 -32.41 14.54 -20.36
C GLY A 532 -30.96 14.69 -19.93
N THR A 533 -30.54 15.90 -19.53
CA THR A 533 -29.17 16.18 -19.08
C THR A 533 -29.09 16.21 -17.56
N ARG A 534 -28.04 15.60 -17.01
CA ARG A 534 -27.74 15.59 -15.58
C ARG A 534 -27.18 16.93 -15.12
N ALA A 535 -27.20 17.13 -13.81
CA ALA A 535 -26.51 18.25 -13.18
C ALA A 535 -24.99 18.08 -13.37
N VAL A 536 -24.28 19.19 -13.55
CA VAL A 536 -22.83 19.23 -13.72
C VAL A 536 -22.16 19.72 -12.44
N VAL A 537 -21.26 18.90 -11.89
CA VAL A 537 -20.40 19.23 -10.75
C VAL A 537 -18.99 19.54 -11.23
N TYR A 538 -18.41 20.60 -10.69
CA TYR A 538 -17.08 21.08 -11.10
C TYR A 538 -15.96 20.52 -10.23
N VAL A 539 -14.96 19.89 -10.86
CA VAL A 539 -13.72 19.43 -10.19
C VAL A 539 -12.71 20.57 -10.23
N GLN A 540 -12.92 21.60 -9.40
CA GLN A 540 -12.30 22.91 -9.63
C GLN A 540 -11.50 23.53 -8.50
N TYR A 541 -11.61 23.08 -7.25
CA TYR A 541 -10.92 23.77 -6.15
C TYR A 541 -9.43 23.42 -6.14
N PRO A 542 -8.52 24.35 -6.50
CA PRO A 542 -7.09 24.08 -6.50
C PRO A 542 -6.52 24.15 -5.08
N VAL A 543 -5.35 23.52 -4.88
CA VAL A 543 -4.56 23.63 -3.65
C VAL A 543 -4.31 25.08 -3.25
N THR A 544 -4.54 25.39 -1.98
CA THR A 544 -4.15 26.66 -1.37
C THR A 544 -2.63 26.72 -1.27
N THR A 545 -2.01 27.73 -1.90
CA THR A 545 -0.57 27.98 -1.72
C THR A 545 -0.32 28.29 -0.24
N PRO A 546 0.66 27.65 0.43
CA PRO A 546 0.91 27.91 1.84
C PRO A 546 1.30 29.39 2.00
N THR A 547 0.46 30.16 2.67
CA THR A 547 0.81 31.51 3.08
C THR A 547 1.81 31.37 4.22
N THR A 548 3.09 31.61 3.93
CA THR A 548 4.14 31.67 4.95
C THR A 548 3.85 32.84 5.89
N THR A 549 3.07 32.57 6.94
CA THR A 549 2.94 33.49 8.06
C THR A 549 4.18 33.31 8.90
N THR A 550 5.17 34.19 8.71
CA THR A 550 6.37 34.27 9.54
C THR A 550 5.97 34.70 10.94
N THR A 551 5.61 33.75 11.81
CA THR A 551 5.45 34.02 13.23
C THR A 551 6.84 34.27 13.82
N THR A 552 7.17 35.55 13.97
CA THR A 552 8.42 35.97 14.59
C THR A 552 8.28 35.76 16.11
N THR A 553 8.77 34.64 16.63
CA THR A 553 8.88 34.42 18.08
C THR A 553 9.95 35.33 18.66
N THR A 554 9.54 36.45 19.24
CA THR A 554 10.38 37.23 20.16
C THR A 554 10.23 36.68 21.57
N SER A 555 11.36 36.30 22.17
CA SER A 555 11.57 35.92 23.58
C SER A 555 10.92 36.93 24.55
N PRO A 556 10.35 36.48 25.70
CA PRO A 556 9.56 37.34 26.58
C PRO A 556 10.45 38.39 27.26
N THR A 557 10.22 39.66 26.93
CA THR A 557 10.68 40.79 27.75
C THR A 557 9.45 41.40 28.42
N ASN A 558 9.43 41.36 29.75
CA ASN A 558 8.40 41.98 30.58
C ASN A 558 8.15 43.44 30.14
N THR A 559 6.98 43.68 29.56
CA THR A 559 6.51 45.04 29.27
C THR A 559 5.05 45.17 29.72
N THR A 560 4.87 45.98 30.76
CA THR A 560 3.58 46.44 31.28
C THR A 560 2.74 47.05 30.15
N THR A 561 1.55 46.51 29.89
CA THR A 561 0.60 47.12 28.96
C THR A 561 -0.54 47.78 29.72
N THR A 562 -0.66 49.09 29.55
CA THR A 562 -1.75 49.93 30.03
C THR A 562 -2.99 49.75 29.17
N THR A 563 -4.10 49.34 29.76
CA THR A 563 -5.42 49.25 29.10
C THR A 563 -5.92 50.66 28.77
N THR A 564 -6.13 50.97 27.49
CA THR A 564 -6.90 52.14 27.06
C THR A 564 -8.22 51.66 26.45
N THR A 565 -9.31 51.87 27.18
CA THR A 565 -10.68 51.57 26.75
C THR A 565 -11.13 52.62 25.74
N THR A 566 -11.48 52.21 24.52
CA THR A 566 -12.16 53.08 23.55
C THR A 566 -13.61 52.62 23.42
N THR A 567 -14.54 53.43 23.94
CA THR A 567 -15.98 53.20 23.84
C THR A 567 -16.47 53.62 22.46
N THR A 568 -17.03 52.69 21.68
CA THR A 568 -17.76 52.99 20.45
C THR A 568 -19.25 52.79 20.71
N THR A 569 -20.02 53.89 20.66
CA THR A 569 -21.48 53.89 20.77
C THR A 569 -22.08 53.61 19.40
N ALA A 570 -22.75 52.48 19.23
CA ALA A 570 -23.60 52.20 18.07
C ALA A 570 -25.07 52.42 18.46
N THR A 571 -25.74 53.33 17.74
CA THR A 571 -27.17 53.65 17.89
C THR A 571 -27.96 52.78 16.91
N THR A 572 -28.81 51.87 17.40
CA THR A 572 -29.80 51.15 16.59
C THR A 572 -31.19 51.74 16.77
N THR A 573 -31.72 52.27 15.67
CA THR A 573 -33.11 52.77 15.53
C THR A 573 -34.06 51.58 15.36
N THR A 574 -35.08 51.47 16.22
CA THR A 574 -36.14 50.46 16.11
C THR A 574 -37.33 51.02 15.32
N THR A 575 -37.82 50.26 14.34
CA THR A 575 -39.07 50.52 13.62
C THR A 575 -40.15 49.59 14.20
N PRO A 576 -41.38 50.07 14.50
CA PRO A 576 -42.41 49.23 15.13
C PRO A 576 -43.14 48.34 14.10
N PRO A 577 -43.53 47.10 14.46
CA PRO A 577 -44.32 46.24 13.60
C PRO A 577 -45.82 46.59 13.64
N PRO A 578 -46.58 46.28 12.57
CA PRO A 578 -48.00 46.62 12.48
C PRO A 578 -48.88 45.70 13.31
N THR A 579 -49.94 46.29 13.86
CA THR A 579 -51.01 45.64 14.60
C THR A 579 -51.97 44.93 13.65
N ASN A 580 -52.36 43.70 13.96
CA ASN A 580 -53.59 43.10 13.44
C ASN A 580 -54.29 42.24 14.51
N THR A 581 -55.62 42.29 14.44
CA THR A 581 -56.57 42.07 15.52
C THR A 581 -57.32 40.73 15.34
N THR A 582 -57.28 39.91 16.39
CA THR A 582 -58.31 38.96 16.91
C THR A 582 -58.97 37.90 16.01
N THR A 583 -58.93 36.64 16.45
CA THR A 583 -60.13 35.79 16.64
C THR A 583 -59.83 34.58 17.53
N THR A 584 -60.72 34.34 18.49
CA THR A 584 -60.69 33.31 19.54
C THR A 584 -61.57 32.10 19.19
N SER A 585 -61.13 30.88 19.51
CA SER A 585 -61.98 29.79 20.05
C SER A 585 -61.12 28.62 20.61
N PRO A 586 -61.58 27.86 21.64
CA PRO A 586 -60.83 26.86 22.44
C PRO A 586 -61.01 25.42 21.87
N PRO A 587 -60.60 24.28 22.49
CA PRO A 587 -60.05 23.94 23.83
C PRO A 587 -58.75 23.08 23.72
N THR A 588 -58.06 22.52 24.73
CA THR A 588 -58.47 21.44 25.66
C THR A 588 -57.29 21.15 26.59
N THR A 589 -57.57 20.97 27.88
CA THR A 589 -56.62 20.58 28.92
C THR A 589 -56.47 19.05 28.95
N THR A 590 -55.24 18.53 28.91
CA THR A 590 -54.97 17.14 29.34
C THR A 590 -53.81 17.15 30.34
N THR A 591 -54.12 16.64 31.52
CA THR A 591 -53.23 16.40 32.66
C THR A 591 -52.49 15.08 32.44
N THR A 592 -51.17 15.07 32.58
CA THR A 592 -50.41 13.81 32.70
C THR A 592 -49.70 13.77 34.05
N THR A 593 -50.01 12.69 34.76
CA THR A 593 -49.65 12.30 36.11
C THR A 593 -48.16 11.94 36.23
N THR A 594 -47.48 12.48 37.25
CA THR A 594 -46.16 12.00 37.69
C THR A 594 -46.34 10.83 38.67
N THR A 595 -45.89 9.63 38.30
CA THR A 595 -45.82 8.48 39.19
C THR A 595 -44.36 8.19 39.53
N THR A 596 -43.97 8.46 40.77
CA THR A 596 -42.69 8.05 41.35
C THR A 596 -42.78 6.58 41.74
N THR A 597 -41.93 5.73 41.18
CA THR A 597 -41.76 4.34 41.65
C THR A 597 -40.29 4.12 42.01
N THR A 598 -40.05 3.86 43.29
CA THR A 598 -38.77 3.48 43.86
C THR A 598 -38.51 1.99 43.58
N THR A 599 -37.37 1.64 42.99
CA THR A 599 -36.82 0.27 43.10
C THR A 599 -35.30 0.30 43.19
N THR A 600 -34.81 -0.48 44.15
CA THR A 600 -33.42 -0.66 44.60
C THR A 600 -32.63 -1.56 43.66
N SER A 601 -31.38 -1.17 43.35
CA SER A 601 -30.42 -1.99 42.59
C SER A 601 -29.45 -2.73 43.54
N PRO A 602 -29.08 -4.00 43.28
CA PRO A 602 -28.12 -4.74 44.09
C PRO A 602 -26.67 -4.48 43.66
N THR A 603 -25.82 -4.27 44.67
CA THR A 603 -24.36 -4.17 44.58
C THR A 603 -23.75 -5.54 44.28
N THR A 604 -22.89 -5.64 43.26
CA THR A 604 -21.99 -6.78 43.06
C THR A 604 -20.55 -6.32 43.23
N THR A 605 -19.87 -6.91 44.22
CA THR A 605 -18.47 -6.69 44.59
C THR A 605 -17.61 -7.73 43.86
N THR A 606 -16.61 -7.29 43.08
CA THR A 606 -15.58 -8.18 42.53
C THR A 606 -14.32 -8.10 43.40
N THR A 607 -13.94 -9.24 43.96
CA THR A 607 -12.76 -9.45 44.80
C THR A 607 -11.53 -9.76 43.94
N THR A 608 -10.46 -8.98 44.09
CA THR A 608 -9.13 -9.27 43.54
C THR A 608 -8.32 -10.05 44.58
N THR A 609 -7.88 -11.26 44.26
CA THR A 609 -6.97 -12.05 45.11
C THR A 609 -5.54 -11.93 44.60
N THR A 610 -4.69 -11.29 45.40
CA THR A 610 -3.23 -11.30 45.28
C THR A 610 -2.68 -12.55 45.97
N THR A 611 -1.68 -13.22 45.39
CA THR A 611 -0.85 -14.17 46.15
C THR A 611 0.61 -14.00 45.78
N THR A 612 1.38 -13.47 46.74
CA THR A 612 2.84 -13.47 46.81
C THR A 612 3.30 -14.72 47.56
N THR A 613 4.42 -15.33 47.15
CA THR A 613 5.21 -16.21 48.01
C THR A 613 6.70 -16.10 47.66
N THR A 614 7.52 -16.09 48.71
CA THR A 614 8.93 -15.70 48.82
C THR A 614 9.93 -16.87 48.69
N THR A 615 11.18 -16.51 48.34
CA THR A 615 12.49 -17.23 48.20
C THR A 615 13.01 -17.94 49.49
N PRO A 616 14.18 -18.68 49.60
CA PRO A 616 15.50 -18.49 48.94
C PRO A 616 16.40 -19.81 48.78
N PRO A 617 17.77 -19.82 48.81
CA PRO A 617 18.67 -20.13 47.66
C PRO A 617 19.72 -21.25 47.90
N THR A 618 20.55 -21.62 46.89
CA THR A 618 21.91 -22.27 46.95
C THR A 618 22.30 -22.72 45.52
N GLY A 619 23.53 -22.73 44.99
CA GLY A 619 24.91 -22.45 45.45
C GLY A 619 25.91 -23.34 44.68
N GLY A 620 27.04 -22.77 44.19
CA GLY A 620 28.32 -23.45 43.81
C GLY A 620 28.38 -24.10 42.41
N GLY A 621 29.29 -23.72 41.50
CA GLY A 621 30.71 -24.17 41.39
C GLY A 621 30.80 -25.24 40.27
N GLU A 622 31.79 -25.41 39.39
CA GLU A 622 33.18 -24.99 39.27
C GLU A 622 33.66 -25.23 37.80
N ILE A 623 34.93 -24.96 37.57
CA ILE A 623 35.72 -24.66 36.37
C ILE A 623 36.54 -25.86 35.82
N ILE A 624 36.65 -26.00 34.47
CA ILE A 624 37.86 -26.31 33.63
C ILE A 624 38.44 -27.78 33.66
N PRO A 625 39.25 -28.35 32.68
CA PRO A 625 39.66 -28.03 31.27
C PRO A 625 39.63 -29.20 30.22
N GLU A 626 39.63 -28.82 28.93
CA GLU A 626 40.60 -29.11 27.81
C GLU A 626 41.15 -30.52 27.44
N LYS A 627 41.10 -30.80 26.11
CA LYS A 627 41.97 -31.58 25.17
C LYS A 627 41.13 -32.56 24.31
N GLY A 628 41.27 -32.72 23.00
CA GLY A 628 42.31 -32.37 22.03
C GLY A 628 42.61 -33.61 21.16
N GLN A 629 42.48 -33.47 19.82
CA GLN A 629 42.88 -34.42 18.74
C GLN A 629 41.99 -35.69 18.60
N GLY A 630 41.78 -36.32 17.43
CA GLY A 630 42.33 -36.28 16.09
C GLY A 630 41.80 -37.51 15.31
N GLN A 631 41.90 -37.50 13.98
CA GLN A 631 41.31 -38.40 12.97
C GLN A 631 41.48 -39.94 13.16
N GLY A 632 40.53 -40.73 12.60
CA GLY A 632 40.76 -42.15 12.25
C GLY A 632 39.53 -43.01 11.82
N SER A 633 39.30 -43.14 10.50
CA SER A 633 38.82 -44.31 9.68
C SER A 633 37.82 -45.36 10.23
N SER A 634 36.63 -45.59 9.65
CA SER A 634 36.25 -46.15 8.32
C SER A 634 36.14 -47.69 8.16
N TRP A 635 35.59 -48.42 9.14
CA TRP A 635 35.10 -49.79 8.89
C TRP A 635 33.73 -50.08 9.53
N VAL A 636 33.40 -49.42 10.63
CA VAL A 636 32.09 -49.54 11.31
C VAL A 636 30.95 -48.99 10.45
N THR A 637 31.20 -47.90 9.72
CA THR A 637 30.19 -47.28 8.84
C THR A 637 29.75 -48.19 7.70
N TRP A 638 30.69 -48.98 7.13
CA TRP A 638 30.37 -49.93 6.05
C TRP A 638 29.57 -51.13 6.55
N ALA A 639 29.86 -51.63 7.76
CA ALA A 639 29.09 -52.72 8.37
C ALA A 639 27.63 -52.31 8.67
N ILE A 640 27.42 -51.06 9.08
CA ILE A 640 26.09 -50.50 9.37
C ILE A 640 25.28 -50.35 8.07
N ILE A 641 25.90 -49.86 6.99
CA ILE A 641 25.20 -49.70 5.70
C ILE A 641 24.74 -51.06 5.14
N VAL A 642 25.58 -52.10 5.22
CA VAL A 642 25.20 -53.44 4.74
C VAL A 642 24.06 -54.04 5.57
N ALA A 643 24.05 -53.83 6.90
CA ALA A 643 22.96 -54.29 7.77
C ALA A 643 21.63 -53.58 7.48
N ILE A 644 21.68 -52.26 7.19
CA ILE A 644 20.49 -51.47 6.85
C ILE A 644 19.90 -51.92 5.52
N VAL A 645 20.73 -52.14 4.50
CA VAL A 645 20.25 -52.62 3.18
C VAL A 645 19.59 -54.00 3.29
N ALA A 646 20.15 -54.89 4.11
CA ALA A 646 19.54 -56.20 4.37
C ALA A 646 18.19 -56.09 5.10
N ALA A 647 18.08 -55.18 6.08
CA ALA A 647 16.83 -54.96 6.82
C ALA A 647 15.72 -54.37 5.92
N VAL A 648 16.07 -53.42 5.04
CA VAL A 648 15.11 -52.83 4.08
C VAL A 648 14.61 -53.87 3.08
N ALA A 649 15.47 -54.77 2.61
CA ALA A 649 15.06 -55.87 1.72
C ALA A 649 14.09 -56.84 2.40
N VAL A 650 14.31 -57.16 3.69
CA VAL A 650 13.41 -58.02 4.47
C VAL A 650 12.06 -57.34 4.70
N ILE A 651 12.05 -56.06 5.06
CA ILE A 651 10.82 -55.29 5.26
C ILE A 651 10.04 -55.17 3.95
N GLY A 652 10.71 -54.87 2.83
CA GLY A 652 10.09 -54.83 1.51
C GLY A 652 9.46 -56.17 1.11
N TYR A 653 10.11 -57.29 1.44
CA TYR A 653 9.55 -58.63 1.21
C TYR A 653 8.27 -58.88 2.01
N PHE A 654 8.21 -58.45 3.27
CA PHE A 654 7.01 -58.60 4.10
C PHE A 654 5.87 -57.67 3.67
N VAL A 655 6.18 -56.43 3.29
CA VAL A 655 5.17 -55.49 2.75
C VAL A 655 4.60 -56.00 1.43
N TYR A 656 5.44 -56.51 0.52
CA TYR A 656 4.98 -57.13 -0.72
C TYR A 656 4.09 -58.35 -0.48
N ARG A 657 4.45 -59.20 0.50
CA ARG A 657 3.63 -60.35 0.91
C ARG A 657 2.28 -59.93 1.50
N PHE A 658 2.23 -58.83 2.25
CA PHE A 658 1.01 -58.32 2.88
C PHE A 658 0.03 -57.72 1.85
N TYR A 659 0.55 -57.05 0.83
CA TYR A 659 -0.25 -56.48 -0.26
C TYR A 659 -0.80 -57.52 -1.24
N LYS A 660 -0.17 -58.70 -1.37
CA LYS A 660 -0.63 -59.77 -2.28
C LYS A 660 -1.73 -60.66 -1.68
N SER A 661 -2.11 -60.46 -0.41
CA SER A 661 -3.15 -61.23 0.28
C SER A 661 -4.44 -60.45 0.56
N TRP A 662 -4.65 -59.32 -0.12
CA TRP A 662 -5.90 -58.55 -0.14
C TRP A 662 -6.50 -58.52 -1.54
#